data_AF-A0A4V3CI12-F1
#
_entry.id   AF-A0A4V3CI12-F1
#
_cell.length_a   1.000
_cell.length_b   1.000
_cell.length_c   1.000
_cell.angle_alpha   90.00
_cell.angle_beta   90.00
_cell.angle_gamma   90.00
#
_symmetry.space_group_name_H-M   'P 1'
#
loop_
_entity.id
_entity.type
_entity.pdbx_description
1 polymer ?
#
loop_
_entity_poly.entity_id
_entity_poly.type
_entity_poly.pdbx_seq_one_letter_code
_entity_poly.pdbx_strand_id
1 'polypeptide(L)'
;MKVLKFGGKSLSNGEGLNKVVSIISDKVNQGEQIAVVVSARGNATDELEDILRIAAKNGNYKPLLESFKAYQTSDYGQVDLSEEFNILDKLFEGVSLIGDYSNKIKDQILSKGELLSAKLLTAILIEKGIPANFVDTRELLKTDSKFGDAQPLEQLSKKNVINYFKLHNGETVNIVTGFIGSNNNNDTTTLGRNGSNYTASLIANYLNAEELQNFTHVDGIYTANPDLVADAKKIEYLSFNEANELANFGATILHAKTIIPLLEKNIPLRILNTFNHENRGTLITSDSAKEGIKTLSVLENVSLVNLEGRGLLGKAGVDARIFKVMGDHNISVSIISQGSSERGIGLVVAKDKATLAMVELEKEFENDFYSKDVNQITVTDNVSVISIIGQDLSTFHKPYTALIKNKIVPILFNNTVTGKNVSLVVKKEELNKALNVIHGEIFGVSKKINIAIFGHGLVGGTLINQILESAAAIEKRKDVKLNVFAIANSKKLLLNRNGVTSSWKNDIQTKGEEYSINDIIAYANEHHLENLIAIDNTASTTFVENYIPLVESSFDLISSNKVANTLTYGFYKELRKALAENQKNYLYETNVGAGLPLIDTIKLLHLSGENITKIKGVFSGTLSYLFNNFSAKDAPFSEILKEAIDNGYTEPDPREDLCGNDVGRKLLILARELDLQNEFEEISIQNLIPEHLREGNVSDFLTKLKEFDPIYEKIKADQKPNHVLRYIGELSGDLQNDKGNLEVKLVSVPSDTALGGLKGSDSFFEIYTESYGDRPIVIQGAGAGSAVTARGVFGDILRLSDKG
;
A
#
# COMPACT_ATOMS: atom_id res chain seq x y z
N MET A 1 -29.82 -3.99 31.22
CA MET A 1 -28.62 -4.71 31.69
C MET A 1 -27.66 -4.88 30.54
N LYS A 2 -26.36 -4.70 30.78
CA LYS A 2 -25.29 -4.97 29.81
C LYS A 2 -24.56 -6.26 30.18
N VAL A 3 -24.04 -6.96 29.18
CA VAL A 3 -23.15 -8.11 29.39
C VAL A 3 -21.73 -7.67 29.05
N LEU A 4 -20.79 -7.93 29.94
CA LEU A 4 -19.38 -7.60 29.77
C LEU A 4 -18.62 -8.89 29.58
N LYS A 5 -17.72 -8.95 28.62
CA LYS A 5 -16.83 -10.10 28.42
C LYS A 5 -15.39 -9.67 28.51
N PHE A 6 -14.58 -10.38 29.30
CA PHE A 6 -13.13 -10.16 29.39
C PHE A 6 -12.36 -11.37 28.85
N GLY A 7 -11.41 -11.13 27.96
CA GLY A 7 -10.50 -12.16 27.43
C GLY A 7 -9.35 -12.51 28.37
N GLY A 8 -8.57 -13.55 28.04
CA GLY A 8 -7.51 -14.04 28.93
C GLY A 8 -6.39 -13.04 29.20
N LYS A 9 -5.97 -12.27 28.18
CA LYS A 9 -5.00 -11.17 28.35
C LYS A 9 -5.53 -10.04 29.25
N SER A 10 -6.82 -9.74 29.19
CA SER A 10 -7.46 -8.77 30.10
C SER A 10 -7.45 -9.27 31.55
N LEU A 11 -7.46 -10.58 31.77
CA LEU A 11 -7.53 -11.20 33.09
C LEU A 11 -6.16 -11.56 33.68
N SER A 12 -5.06 -11.39 32.93
CA SER A 12 -3.72 -11.75 33.40
C SER A 12 -3.38 -11.08 34.74
N ASN A 13 -2.60 -11.78 35.58
CA ASN A 13 -2.12 -11.23 36.86
C ASN A 13 -1.48 -9.84 36.68
N GLY A 14 -1.60 -8.98 37.70
CA GLY A 14 -1.07 -7.62 37.67
C GLY A 14 -2.02 -6.62 37.03
N GLU A 15 -1.56 -5.86 36.03
CA GLU A 15 -2.30 -4.73 35.45
C GLU A 15 -3.66 -5.15 34.87
N GLY A 16 -3.73 -6.26 34.12
CA GLY A 16 -4.95 -6.74 33.49
C GLY A 16 -6.09 -6.91 34.49
N LEU A 17 -5.89 -7.81 35.48
CA LEU A 17 -6.90 -8.09 36.50
C LEU A 17 -7.28 -6.84 37.31
N ASN A 18 -6.32 -5.97 37.63
CA ASN A 18 -6.57 -4.71 38.32
C ASN A 18 -7.48 -3.78 37.50
N LYS A 19 -7.27 -3.68 36.18
CA LYS A 19 -8.11 -2.89 35.28
C LYS A 19 -9.51 -3.49 35.15
N VAL A 20 -9.63 -4.81 35.02
CA VAL A 20 -10.94 -5.50 34.99
C VAL A 20 -11.75 -5.20 36.24
N VAL A 21 -11.14 -5.31 37.41
CA VAL A 21 -11.79 -5.00 38.69
C VAL A 21 -12.22 -3.53 38.74
N SER A 22 -11.35 -2.58 38.32
CA SER A 22 -11.72 -1.16 38.23
C SER A 22 -12.93 -0.93 37.33
N ILE A 23 -12.92 -1.48 36.10
CA ILE A 23 -14.01 -1.32 35.13
C ILE A 23 -15.33 -1.83 35.70
N ILE A 24 -15.32 -2.98 36.37
CA ILE A 24 -16.53 -3.55 37.00
C ILE A 24 -16.99 -2.65 38.14
N SER A 25 -16.09 -2.25 39.05
CA SER A 25 -16.40 -1.38 40.18
C SER A 25 -16.96 -0.03 39.74
N ASP A 26 -16.36 0.60 38.73
CA ASP A 26 -16.79 1.91 38.22
C ASP A 26 -18.22 1.85 37.65
N LYS A 27 -18.54 0.77 36.92
CA LYS A 27 -19.88 0.55 36.37
C LYS A 27 -20.93 0.29 37.44
N VAL A 28 -20.60 -0.51 38.44
CA VAL A 28 -21.48 -0.75 39.60
C VAL A 28 -21.73 0.56 40.36
N ASN A 29 -20.68 1.35 40.60
CA ASN A 29 -20.77 2.64 41.29
C ASN A 29 -21.61 3.68 40.52
N GLN A 30 -21.65 3.57 39.19
CA GLN A 30 -22.52 4.38 38.32
C GLN A 30 -23.98 3.86 38.27
N GLY A 31 -24.29 2.76 38.96
CA GLY A 31 -25.62 2.15 38.97
C GLY A 31 -25.93 1.33 37.71
N GLU A 32 -24.92 0.96 36.90
CA GLU A 32 -25.14 0.10 35.74
C GLU A 32 -25.44 -1.34 36.17
N GLN A 33 -26.52 -1.92 35.64
CA GLN A 33 -26.80 -3.34 35.81
C GLN A 33 -25.99 -4.17 34.83
N ILE A 34 -25.08 -4.99 35.35
CA ILE A 34 -24.10 -5.74 34.55
C ILE A 34 -24.06 -7.24 34.90
N ALA A 35 -23.76 -8.07 33.90
CA ALA A 35 -23.31 -9.45 34.06
C ALA A 35 -21.94 -9.60 33.40
N VAL A 36 -21.03 -10.35 34.00
CA VAL A 36 -19.64 -10.47 33.54
C VAL A 36 -19.35 -11.90 33.11
N VAL A 37 -18.87 -12.09 31.89
CA VAL A 37 -18.39 -13.37 31.37
C VAL A 37 -16.86 -13.32 31.28
N VAL A 38 -16.19 -14.33 31.83
CA VAL A 38 -14.72 -14.38 31.85
C VAL A 38 -14.19 -15.59 31.10
N SER A 39 -13.08 -15.37 30.38
CA SER A 39 -12.24 -16.44 29.86
C SER A 39 -11.25 -16.95 30.93
N ALA A 40 -10.52 -18.00 30.57
CA ALA A 40 -9.32 -18.48 31.25
C ALA A 40 -8.36 -17.33 31.48
N ARG A 41 -7.68 -17.36 32.63
CA ARG A 41 -6.74 -16.32 33.01
C ARG A 41 -5.42 -16.45 32.25
N GLY A 42 -4.98 -15.39 31.55
CA GLY A 42 -3.74 -15.41 30.77
C GLY A 42 -3.80 -16.43 29.63
N ASN A 43 -2.80 -17.32 29.56
CA ASN A 43 -2.69 -18.37 28.56
C ASN A 43 -3.16 -19.75 29.09
N ALA A 44 -3.96 -19.77 30.16
CA ALA A 44 -4.31 -20.99 30.88
C ALA A 44 -4.88 -22.12 29.99
N THR A 45 -5.72 -21.81 29.00
CA THR A 45 -6.29 -22.83 28.09
C THR A 45 -5.20 -23.50 27.26
N ASP A 46 -4.28 -22.72 26.68
CA ASP A 46 -3.20 -23.23 25.84
C ASP A 46 -2.20 -24.03 26.69
N GLU A 47 -1.85 -23.51 27.88
CA GLU A 47 -0.99 -24.21 28.84
C GLU A 47 -1.58 -25.57 29.26
N LEU A 48 -2.88 -25.62 29.58
CA LEU A 48 -3.56 -26.88 29.93
C LEU A 48 -3.59 -27.86 28.76
N GLU A 49 -3.76 -27.38 27.53
CA GLU A 49 -3.71 -28.23 26.34
C GLU A 49 -2.28 -28.78 26.08
N ASP A 50 -1.25 -27.96 26.28
CA ASP A 50 0.13 -28.40 26.14
C ASP A 50 0.54 -29.42 27.20
N ILE A 51 0.16 -29.18 28.47
CA ILE A 51 0.36 -30.14 29.57
C ILE A 51 -0.35 -31.45 29.24
N LEU A 52 -1.57 -31.41 28.68
CA LEU A 52 -2.33 -32.59 28.28
C LEU A 52 -1.60 -33.40 27.22
N ARG A 53 -1.07 -32.73 26.18
CA ARG A 53 -0.29 -33.40 25.11
C ARG A 53 0.98 -34.06 25.65
N ILE A 54 1.65 -33.43 26.61
CA ILE A 54 2.86 -33.96 27.25
C ILE A 54 2.52 -35.17 28.13
N ALA A 55 1.47 -35.06 28.95
CA ALA A 55 0.99 -36.14 29.80
C ALA A 55 0.61 -37.37 28.97
N ALA A 56 -0.10 -37.19 27.85
CA ALA A 56 -0.50 -38.27 26.96
C ALA A 56 0.69 -39.04 26.35
N LYS A 57 1.84 -38.37 26.17
CA LYS A 57 3.07 -39.00 25.68
C LYS A 57 3.94 -39.58 26.81
N ASN A 58 3.38 -39.70 28.02
CA ASN A 58 4.08 -40.09 29.24
C ASN A 58 5.34 -39.22 29.53
N GLY A 59 5.29 -37.95 29.12
CA GLY A 59 6.32 -36.96 29.39
C GLY A 59 6.20 -36.39 30.80
N ASN A 60 7.26 -35.75 31.29
CA ASN A 60 7.27 -35.14 32.63
C ASN A 60 6.45 -33.84 32.68
N TYR A 61 5.12 -33.96 32.85
CA TYR A 61 4.19 -32.83 32.88
C TYR A 61 4.08 -32.12 34.24
N LYS A 62 4.48 -32.78 35.34
CA LYS A 62 4.29 -32.28 36.71
C LYS A 62 4.89 -30.89 36.96
N PRO A 63 6.13 -30.56 36.51
CA PRO A 63 6.70 -29.22 36.70
C PRO A 63 5.88 -28.11 36.02
N LEU A 64 5.32 -28.41 34.83
CA LEU A 64 4.47 -27.47 34.11
C LEU A 64 3.14 -27.25 34.83
N LEU A 65 2.55 -28.32 35.37
CA LEU A 65 1.32 -28.23 36.16
C LEU A 65 1.53 -27.45 37.47
N GLU A 66 2.66 -27.64 38.16
CA GLU A 66 2.98 -26.84 39.36
C GLU A 66 3.24 -25.37 39.03
N SER A 67 3.90 -25.08 37.91
CA SER A 67 4.05 -23.70 37.41
C SER A 67 2.70 -23.06 37.08
N PHE A 68 1.80 -23.82 36.44
CA PHE A 68 0.43 -23.39 36.16
C PHE A 68 -0.31 -23.05 37.47
N LYS A 69 -0.30 -23.97 38.46
CA LYS A 69 -0.93 -23.74 39.77
C LYS A 69 -0.36 -22.51 40.46
N ALA A 70 0.96 -22.35 40.48
CA ALA A 70 1.63 -21.22 41.09
C ALA A 70 1.23 -19.88 40.43
N TYR A 71 1.09 -19.83 39.11
CA TYR A 71 0.57 -18.65 38.42
C TYR A 71 -0.91 -18.38 38.77
N GLN A 72 -1.71 -19.44 38.88
CA GLN A 72 -3.14 -19.34 39.21
C GLN A 72 -3.39 -18.93 40.68
N THR A 73 -2.45 -19.17 41.59
CA THR A 73 -2.54 -18.73 43.00
C THR A 73 -1.81 -17.43 43.30
N SER A 74 -0.62 -17.19 42.72
CA SER A 74 0.21 -15.96 42.80
C SER A 74 -0.07 -15.08 44.03
N ASP A 75 -0.47 -13.81 43.82
CA ASP A 75 -0.72 -12.83 44.89
C ASP A 75 -2.05 -13.07 45.63
N TYR A 76 -2.76 -14.15 45.29
CA TYR A 76 -4.14 -14.44 45.68
C TYR A 76 -4.28 -15.77 46.43
N GLY A 77 -3.24 -16.19 47.14
CA GLY A 77 -3.23 -17.46 47.89
C GLY A 77 -4.31 -17.60 48.98
N GLN A 78 -5.07 -16.54 49.26
CA GLN A 78 -6.24 -16.55 50.16
C GLN A 78 -7.49 -17.18 49.52
N VAL A 79 -7.53 -17.29 48.19
CA VAL A 79 -8.67 -17.86 47.46
C VAL A 79 -8.52 -19.37 47.34
N ASP A 80 -9.52 -20.11 47.83
CA ASP A 80 -9.51 -21.57 47.78
C ASP A 80 -9.82 -22.08 46.36
N LEU A 81 -8.79 -22.63 45.73
CA LEU A 81 -8.83 -23.28 44.41
C LEU A 81 -8.40 -24.75 44.49
N SER A 82 -8.35 -25.31 45.70
CA SER A 82 -7.79 -26.64 45.96
C SER A 82 -8.60 -27.76 45.29
N GLU A 83 -9.92 -27.61 45.22
CA GLU A 83 -10.80 -28.57 44.55
C GLU A 83 -10.46 -28.70 43.06
N GLU A 84 -10.32 -27.58 42.35
CA GLU A 84 -9.95 -27.56 40.94
C GLU A 84 -8.58 -28.19 40.68
N PHE A 85 -7.59 -27.86 41.51
CA PHE A 85 -6.24 -28.40 41.36
C PHE A 85 -6.19 -29.91 41.63
N ASN A 86 -6.89 -30.39 42.67
CA ASN A 86 -6.99 -31.82 42.95
C ASN A 86 -7.63 -32.60 41.80
N ILE A 87 -8.60 -32.00 41.09
CA ILE A 87 -9.21 -32.62 39.91
C ILE A 87 -8.22 -32.64 38.75
N LEU A 88 -7.49 -31.55 38.50
CA LEU A 88 -6.45 -31.51 37.46
C LEU A 88 -5.37 -32.57 37.71
N ASP A 89 -4.89 -32.71 38.95
CA ASP A 89 -3.89 -33.72 39.33
C ASP A 89 -4.35 -35.13 38.95
N LYS A 90 -5.59 -35.49 39.34
CA LYS A 90 -6.17 -36.80 39.02
C LYS A 90 -6.35 -37.03 37.52
N LEU A 91 -6.80 -36.00 36.79
CA LEU A 91 -7.02 -36.11 35.35
C LEU A 91 -5.70 -36.28 34.59
N PHE A 92 -4.68 -35.48 34.89
CA PHE A 92 -3.38 -35.61 34.25
C PHE A 92 -2.66 -36.90 34.65
N GLU A 93 -2.79 -37.36 35.90
CA GLU A 93 -2.29 -38.67 36.33
C GLU A 93 -2.96 -39.80 35.53
N GLY A 94 -4.29 -39.77 35.41
CA GLY A 94 -5.04 -40.73 34.61
C GLY A 94 -4.61 -40.76 33.15
N VAL A 95 -4.47 -39.58 32.51
CA VAL A 95 -3.99 -39.48 31.11
C VAL A 95 -2.56 -40.00 30.97
N SER A 96 -1.67 -39.68 31.91
CA SER A 96 -0.29 -40.15 31.88
C SER A 96 -0.17 -41.66 32.04
N LEU A 97 -1.01 -42.28 32.86
CA LEU A 97 -1.04 -43.73 33.05
C LEU A 97 -1.60 -44.46 31.83
N ILE A 98 -2.60 -43.88 31.15
CA ILE A 98 -3.23 -44.46 29.96
C ILE A 98 -2.37 -44.24 28.71
N GLY A 99 -1.66 -43.11 28.62
CA GLY A 99 -0.92 -42.70 27.42
C GLY A 99 -1.81 -42.19 26.29
N ASP A 100 -3.06 -41.83 26.59
CA ASP A 100 -4.04 -41.30 25.63
C ASP A 100 -5.16 -40.53 26.35
N TYR A 101 -5.95 -39.75 25.61
CA TYR A 101 -7.12 -39.04 26.14
C TYR A 101 -8.23 -38.89 25.10
N SER A 102 -9.48 -38.87 25.58
CA SER A 102 -10.64 -38.53 24.74
C SER A 102 -10.95 -37.03 24.76
N ASN A 103 -11.71 -36.54 23.77
CA ASN A 103 -12.20 -35.15 23.77
C ASN A 103 -13.03 -34.80 25.01
N LYS A 104 -13.71 -35.78 25.62
CA LYS A 104 -14.43 -35.60 26.89
C LYS A 104 -13.48 -35.23 28.04
N ILE A 105 -12.34 -35.91 28.14
CA ILE A 105 -11.31 -35.59 29.15
C ILE A 105 -10.66 -34.24 28.85
N LYS A 106 -10.40 -33.94 27.57
CA LYS A 106 -9.91 -32.62 27.14
C LYS A 106 -10.86 -31.50 27.60
N ASP A 107 -12.16 -31.63 27.34
CA ASP A 107 -13.16 -30.64 27.77
C ASP A 107 -13.19 -30.45 29.30
N GLN A 108 -13.08 -31.54 30.06
CA GLN A 108 -13.00 -31.46 31.52
C GLN A 108 -11.77 -30.71 32.01
N ILE A 109 -10.60 -30.97 31.43
CA ILE A 109 -9.35 -30.30 31.79
C ILE A 109 -9.42 -28.81 31.44
N LEU A 110 -9.76 -28.47 30.20
CA LEU A 110 -9.79 -27.08 29.74
C LEU A 110 -10.81 -26.24 30.49
N SER A 111 -11.92 -26.83 30.94
CA SER A 111 -12.93 -26.12 31.73
C SER A 111 -12.41 -25.52 33.04
N LYS A 112 -11.31 -26.08 33.58
CA LYS A 112 -10.73 -25.61 34.84
C LYS A 112 -10.13 -24.22 34.71
N GLY A 113 -9.65 -23.83 33.53
CA GLY A 113 -9.20 -22.46 33.28
C GLY A 113 -10.28 -21.42 33.60
N GLU A 114 -11.52 -21.68 33.19
CA GLU A 114 -12.60 -20.69 33.32
C GLU A 114 -13.10 -20.66 34.75
N LEU A 115 -13.21 -21.83 35.38
CA LEU A 115 -13.61 -21.98 36.78
C LEU A 115 -12.63 -21.25 37.71
N LEU A 116 -11.33 -21.45 37.54
CA LEU A 116 -10.29 -20.79 38.33
C LEU A 116 -10.36 -19.25 38.19
N SER A 117 -10.54 -18.76 36.96
CA SER A 117 -10.62 -17.34 36.65
C SER A 117 -11.86 -16.67 37.26
N ALA A 118 -13.03 -17.29 37.09
CA ALA A 118 -14.30 -16.79 37.63
C ALA A 118 -14.35 -16.83 39.16
N LYS A 119 -13.87 -17.91 39.80
CA LYS A 119 -13.77 -18.00 41.28
C LYS A 119 -12.86 -16.90 41.83
N LEU A 120 -11.69 -16.71 41.23
CA LEU A 120 -10.75 -15.68 41.66
C LEU A 120 -11.36 -14.27 41.55
N LEU A 121 -11.88 -13.91 40.37
CA LEU A 121 -12.43 -12.57 40.16
C LEU A 121 -13.61 -12.29 41.11
N THR A 122 -14.45 -13.28 41.37
CA THR A 122 -15.55 -13.17 42.35
C THR A 122 -15.02 -12.84 43.73
N ALA A 123 -14.00 -13.57 44.21
CA ALA A 123 -13.41 -13.34 45.52
C ALA A 123 -12.81 -11.92 45.64
N ILE A 124 -12.09 -11.47 44.61
CA ILE A 124 -11.48 -10.12 44.59
C ILE A 124 -12.56 -9.03 44.64
N LEU A 125 -13.66 -9.19 43.91
CA LEU A 125 -14.75 -8.20 43.91
C LEU A 125 -15.42 -8.11 45.29
N ILE A 126 -15.67 -9.25 45.93
CA ILE A 126 -16.23 -9.32 47.30
C ILE A 126 -15.29 -8.64 48.29
N GLU A 127 -13.98 -8.90 48.20
CA GLU A 127 -12.97 -8.26 49.06
C GLU A 127 -12.96 -6.74 48.89
N LYS A 128 -13.23 -6.24 47.67
CA LYS A 128 -13.38 -4.81 47.37
C LYS A 128 -14.76 -4.23 47.71
N GLY A 129 -15.64 -4.99 48.37
CA GLY A 129 -16.96 -4.54 48.77
C GLY A 129 -17.99 -4.48 47.65
N ILE A 130 -17.71 -5.11 46.49
CA ILE A 130 -18.68 -5.25 45.41
C ILE A 130 -19.39 -6.60 45.58
N PRO A 131 -20.72 -6.63 45.82
CA PRO A 131 -21.45 -7.88 45.90
C PRO A 131 -21.34 -8.65 44.58
N ALA A 132 -20.81 -9.87 44.61
CA ALA A 132 -20.60 -10.68 43.42
C ALA A 132 -20.94 -12.16 43.65
N ASN A 133 -21.46 -12.83 42.62
CA ASN A 133 -21.78 -14.25 42.62
C ASN A 133 -20.94 -14.98 41.57
N PHE A 134 -20.31 -16.09 41.95
CA PHE A 134 -19.71 -17.02 41.01
C PHE A 134 -20.80 -17.84 40.31
N VAL A 135 -20.72 -17.99 38.99
CA VAL A 135 -21.70 -18.70 38.17
C VAL A 135 -21.01 -19.68 37.23
N ASP A 136 -21.29 -20.97 37.44
CA ASP A 136 -20.82 -22.04 36.56
C ASP A 136 -21.81 -22.28 35.41
N THR A 137 -21.41 -21.92 34.18
CA THR A 137 -22.26 -22.10 32.99
C THR A 137 -22.57 -23.55 32.66
N ARG A 138 -21.87 -24.54 33.24
CA ARG A 138 -22.26 -25.95 33.09
C ARG A 138 -23.64 -26.24 33.69
N GLU A 139 -24.07 -25.48 34.68
CA GLU A 139 -25.42 -25.61 35.24
C GLU A 139 -26.49 -24.93 34.37
N LEU A 140 -26.07 -23.92 33.59
CA LEU A 140 -26.97 -23.06 32.82
C LEU A 140 -27.08 -23.51 31.36
N LEU A 141 -25.95 -23.61 30.66
CA LEU A 141 -25.85 -23.95 29.25
C LEU A 141 -25.80 -25.46 29.06
N LYS A 142 -26.90 -26.02 28.59
CA LYS A 142 -27.00 -27.43 28.22
C LYS A 142 -26.67 -27.62 26.75
N THR A 143 -25.85 -28.61 26.39
CA THR A 143 -25.37 -28.83 25.03
C THR A 143 -25.67 -30.25 24.53
N ASP A 144 -25.40 -30.50 23.26
CA ASP A 144 -25.19 -31.86 22.75
C ASP A 144 -23.88 -32.48 23.31
N SER A 145 -23.60 -33.73 22.93
CA SER A 145 -22.40 -34.47 23.35
C SER A 145 -21.25 -34.39 22.34
N LYS A 146 -21.23 -33.39 21.45
CA LYS A 146 -20.12 -33.18 20.51
C LYS A 146 -18.95 -32.47 21.21
N PHE A 147 -18.23 -33.21 22.06
CA PHE A 147 -17.10 -32.69 22.84
C PHE A 147 -16.07 -31.95 21.96
N GLY A 148 -15.54 -30.83 22.47
CA GLY A 148 -14.64 -29.93 21.77
C GLY A 148 -15.30 -28.84 20.92
N ASP A 149 -16.57 -29.01 20.51
CA ASP A 149 -17.31 -28.05 19.67
C ASP A 149 -18.83 -28.19 19.87
N ALA A 150 -19.25 -28.33 21.12
CA ALA A 150 -20.63 -28.68 21.47
C ALA A 150 -21.61 -27.55 21.14
N GLN A 151 -22.82 -27.92 20.73
CA GLN A 151 -23.87 -26.96 20.38
C GLN A 151 -24.88 -26.82 21.52
N PRO A 152 -25.22 -25.58 21.95
CA PRO A 152 -26.23 -25.34 22.96
C PRO A 152 -27.62 -25.86 22.56
N LEU A 153 -28.29 -26.54 23.49
CA LEU A 153 -29.72 -26.84 23.48
C LEU A 153 -30.47 -25.58 23.89
N GLU A 154 -30.85 -24.79 22.88
CA GLU A 154 -31.30 -23.40 23.04
C GLU A 154 -32.44 -23.24 24.06
N GLN A 155 -33.53 -24.01 23.91
CA GLN A 155 -34.71 -23.89 24.78
C GLN A 155 -34.40 -24.13 26.26
N LEU A 156 -33.63 -25.20 26.55
CA LEU A 156 -33.28 -25.58 27.91
C LEU A 156 -32.29 -24.58 28.52
N SER A 157 -31.27 -24.21 27.75
CA SER A 157 -30.25 -23.24 28.17
C SER A 157 -30.87 -21.87 28.48
N LYS A 158 -31.74 -21.38 27.60
CA LYS A 158 -32.46 -20.12 27.79
C LYS A 158 -33.31 -20.13 29.05
N LYS A 159 -34.06 -21.21 29.30
CA LYS A 159 -34.87 -21.36 30.52
C LYS A 159 -34.01 -21.31 31.78
N ASN A 160 -32.90 -22.02 31.80
CA ASN A 160 -32.00 -22.07 32.97
C ASN A 160 -31.37 -20.70 33.25
N VAL A 161 -30.86 -20.03 32.20
CA VAL A 161 -30.27 -18.69 32.32
C VAL A 161 -31.30 -17.69 32.84
N ILE A 162 -32.50 -17.62 32.27
CA ILE A 162 -33.53 -16.69 32.72
C ILE A 162 -33.93 -16.96 34.18
N ASN A 163 -34.10 -18.23 34.57
CA ASN A 163 -34.46 -18.59 35.94
C ASN A 163 -33.36 -18.21 36.94
N TYR A 164 -32.10 -18.48 36.62
CA TYR A 164 -30.96 -18.12 37.45
C TYR A 164 -30.90 -16.60 37.67
N PHE A 165 -30.90 -15.82 36.57
CA PHE A 165 -30.83 -14.36 36.65
C PHE A 165 -32.10 -13.75 37.27
N LYS A 166 -33.25 -14.41 37.24
CA LYS A 166 -34.42 -13.93 37.98
C LYS A 166 -34.24 -14.04 39.51
N LEU A 167 -33.48 -15.02 39.97
CA LEU A 167 -33.26 -15.31 41.40
C LEU A 167 -32.03 -14.59 41.98
N HIS A 168 -30.98 -14.40 41.17
CA HIS A 168 -29.65 -13.97 41.61
C HIS A 168 -29.22 -12.59 41.07
N ASN A 169 -30.12 -11.87 40.38
CA ASN A 169 -29.88 -10.50 39.92
C ASN A 169 -30.41 -9.47 40.93
N GLY A 170 -29.90 -8.24 40.88
CA GLY A 170 -30.19 -7.20 41.86
C GLY A 170 -28.98 -6.29 42.02
N GLU A 171 -28.50 -6.14 43.26
CA GLU A 171 -27.26 -5.40 43.59
C GLU A 171 -25.98 -6.26 43.42
N THR A 172 -26.12 -7.55 43.07
CA THR A 172 -25.00 -8.49 42.88
C THR A 172 -24.59 -8.64 41.42
N VAL A 173 -23.28 -8.54 41.17
CA VAL A 173 -22.67 -8.81 39.86
C VAL A 173 -22.47 -10.31 39.69
N ASN A 174 -23.02 -10.88 38.62
CA ASN A 174 -22.85 -12.30 38.32
C ASN A 174 -21.58 -12.50 37.46
N ILE A 175 -20.61 -13.26 37.97
CA ILE A 175 -19.34 -13.62 37.32
C ILE A 175 -19.45 -15.03 36.73
N VAL A 176 -19.64 -15.07 35.43
CA VAL A 176 -20.06 -16.23 34.65
C VAL A 176 -18.86 -16.83 33.91
N THR A 177 -18.67 -18.14 34.02
CA THR A 177 -17.64 -18.85 33.24
C THR A 177 -17.97 -18.84 31.75
N GLY A 178 -17.03 -18.42 30.90
CA GLY A 178 -17.15 -18.55 29.44
C GLY A 178 -16.86 -19.97 28.96
N PHE A 179 -16.96 -20.22 27.64
CA PHE A 179 -16.42 -21.38 26.92
C PHE A 179 -17.02 -22.76 27.23
N ILE A 180 -17.61 -22.96 28.40
CA ILE A 180 -18.00 -24.27 28.93
C ILE A 180 -19.52 -24.43 29.01
N GLY A 181 -19.97 -25.68 29.00
CA GLY A 181 -21.35 -26.10 29.19
C GLY A 181 -21.40 -27.54 29.71
N SER A 182 -22.60 -28.11 29.77
CA SER A 182 -22.71 -29.57 30.00
C SER A 182 -23.78 -30.22 29.14
N ASN A 183 -23.60 -31.49 28.81
CA ASN A 183 -24.66 -32.24 28.13
C ASN A 183 -25.79 -32.65 29.10
N ASN A 184 -26.80 -33.36 28.60
CA ASN A 184 -27.92 -33.85 29.42
C ASN A 184 -27.51 -34.85 30.52
N ASN A 185 -26.32 -35.45 30.43
CA ASN A 185 -25.75 -36.32 31.46
C ASN A 185 -24.91 -35.55 32.48
N ASN A 186 -24.86 -34.22 32.37
CA ASN A 186 -23.99 -33.32 33.15
C ASN A 186 -22.49 -33.55 32.91
N ASP A 187 -22.10 -34.20 31.81
CA ASP A 187 -20.70 -34.21 31.38
C ASP A 187 -20.31 -32.81 30.91
N THR A 188 -19.12 -32.36 31.30
CA THR A 188 -18.56 -31.07 30.85
C THR A 188 -18.29 -31.10 29.36
N THR A 189 -18.73 -30.06 28.67
CA THR A 189 -18.51 -29.81 27.24
C THR A 189 -17.89 -28.43 27.04
N THR A 190 -17.18 -28.26 25.93
CA THR A 190 -16.69 -26.96 25.49
C THR A 190 -17.36 -26.52 24.19
N LEU A 191 -17.54 -25.21 24.03
CA LEU A 191 -18.26 -24.60 22.90
C LEU A 191 -17.38 -24.40 21.64
N GLY A 192 -16.14 -24.89 21.70
CA GLY A 192 -15.14 -24.74 20.64
C GLY A 192 -14.57 -23.33 20.52
N ARG A 193 -14.10 -23.00 19.31
CA ARG A 193 -13.37 -21.76 19.02
C ARG A 193 -14.18 -20.54 19.43
N ASN A 194 -13.52 -19.57 20.08
CA ASN A 194 -14.13 -18.33 20.59
C ASN A 194 -15.29 -18.56 21.60
N GLY A 195 -15.31 -19.71 22.28
CA GLY A 195 -16.45 -20.09 23.11
C GLY A 195 -16.81 -19.12 24.24
N SER A 196 -15.86 -18.40 24.87
CA SER A 196 -16.23 -17.40 25.90
C SER A 196 -16.96 -16.19 25.30
N ASN A 197 -16.59 -15.76 24.08
CA ASN A 197 -17.36 -14.75 23.36
C ASN A 197 -18.75 -15.29 23.04
N TYR A 198 -18.83 -16.53 22.57
CA TYR A 198 -20.11 -17.19 22.27
C TYR A 198 -21.03 -17.27 23.50
N THR A 199 -20.50 -17.71 24.65
CA THR A 199 -21.22 -17.68 25.94
C THR A 199 -21.79 -16.30 26.23
N ALA A 200 -20.99 -15.24 26.11
CA ALA A 200 -21.45 -13.88 26.39
C ALA A 200 -22.58 -13.43 25.46
N SER A 201 -22.49 -13.75 24.17
CA SER A 201 -23.58 -13.49 23.21
C SER A 201 -24.84 -14.31 23.48
N LEU A 202 -24.73 -15.57 23.92
CA LEU A 202 -25.88 -16.38 24.33
C LEU A 202 -26.57 -15.81 25.56
N ILE A 203 -25.79 -15.45 26.60
CA ILE A 203 -26.32 -14.82 27.81
C ILE A 203 -26.99 -13.48 27.46
N ALA A 204 -26.34 -12.65 26.64
CA ALA A 204 -26.91 -11.38 26.17
C ALA A 204 -28.23 -11.60 25.42
N ASN A 205 -28.27 -12.56 24.48
CA ASN A 205 -29.50 -12.92 23.78
C ASN A 205 -30.58 -13.36 24.77
N TYR A 206 -30.32 -14.36 25.62
CA TYR A 206 -31.34 -14.94 26.50
C TYR A 206 -31.93 -13.94 27.50
N LEU A 207 -31.12 -12.97 27.96
CA LEU A 207 -31.53 -11.92 28.89
C LEU A 207 -32.09 -10.67 28.21
N ASN A 208 -32.13 -10.60 26.86
CA ASN A 208 -32.43 -9.38 26.11
C ASN A 208 -31.57 -8.20 26.58
N ALA A 209 -30.25 -8.42 26.65
CA ALA A 209 -29.32 -7.39 27.09
C ALA A 209 -29.36 -6.16 26.18
N GLU A 210 -29.06 -5.01 26.77
CA GLU A 210 -29.00 -3.71 26.07
C GLU A 210 -27.79 -3.62 25.14
N GLU A 211 -26.65 -4.18 25.56
CA GLU A 211 -25.39 -4.17 24.82
C GLU A 211 -24.50 -5.32 25.34
N LEU A 212 -23.75 -5.96 24.44
CA LEU A 212 -22.62 -6.82 24.80
C LEU A 212 -21.32 -6.02 24.62
N GLN A 213 -20.58 -5.81 25.71
CA GLN A 213 -19.28 -5.16 25.73
C GLN A 213 -18.16 -6.19 25.80
N ASN A 214 -17.44 -6.37 24.70
CA ASN A 214 -16.33 -7.30 24.60
C ASN A 214 -15.00 -6.56 24.80
N PHE A 215 -14.38 -6.76 25.95
CA PHE A 215 -13.11 -6.16 26.33
C PHE A 215 -11.93 -7.04 25.92
N THR A 216 -11.01 -6.43 25.18
CA THR A 216 -9.84 -7.05 24.55
C THR A 216 -8.57 -6.24 24.86
N HIS A 217 -7.51 -6.40 24.07
CA HIS A 217 -6.26 -5.65 24.17
C HIS A 217 -6.08 -4.60 23.06
N VAL A 218 -7.08 -4.42 22.18
CA VAL A 218 -7.06 -3.42 21.10
C VAL A 218 -8.21 -2.44 21.26
N ASP A 219 -7.99 -1.21 20.77
CA ASP A 219 -8.88 -0.06 20.88
C ASP A 219 -10.19 -0.17 20.09
N GLY A 220 -10.32 -1.21 19.27
CA GLY A 220 -11.47 -1.44 18.40
C GLY A 220 -11.04 -2.25 17.17
N ILE A 221 -11.86 -2.18 16.13
CA ILE A 221 -11.57 -2.73 14.80
C ILE A 221 -11.01 -1.59 13.95
N TYR A 222 -10.02 -1.89 13.12
CA TYR A 222 -9.32 -0.92 12.28
C TYR A 222 -9.61 -1.19 10.80
N THR A 223 -9.39 -0.17 9.95
CA THR A 223 -9.53 -0.26 8.48
C THR A 223 -8.60 -1.29 7.83
N ALA A 224 -7.54 -1.69 8.53
CA ALA A 224 -6.62 -2.78 8.20
C ALA A 224 -5.89 -3.18 9.50
N ASN A 225 -5.19 -4.31 9.53
CA ASN A 225 -4.36 -4.66 10.69
C ASN A 225 -3.26 -3.58 10.88
N PRO A 226 -3.20 -2.86 12.03
CA PRO A 226 -2.19 -1.82 12.27
C PRO A 226 -0.74 -2.31 12.24
N ASP A 227 -0.51 -3.60 12.48
CA ASP A 227 0.82 -4.20 12.39
C ASP A 227 1.31 -4.33 10.93
N LEU A 228 0.37 -4.39 9.97
CA LEU A 228 0.66 -4.49 8.53
C LEU A 228 0.57 -3.13 7.83
N VAL A 229 -0.35 -2.26 8.27
CA VAL A 229 -0.59 -0.94 7.69
C VAL A 229 -0.50 0.11 8.80
N ALA A 230 0.61 0.85 8.81
CA ALA A 230 0.88 1.84 9.87
C ALA A 230 -0.17 2.97 9.93
N ASP A 231 -0.77 3.32 8.79
CA ASP A 231 -1.78 4.38 8.69
C ASP A 231 -3.23 3.87 8.89
N ALA A 232 -3.40 2.65 9.41
CA ALA A 232 -4.71 2.09 9.70
C ALA A 232 -5.48 2.95 10.72
N LYS A 233 -6.75 3.24 10.43
CA LYS A 233 -7.62 4.07 11.27
C LYS A 233 -8.63 3.19 12.01
N LYS A 234 -8.94 3.53 13.25
CA LYS A 234 -10.00 2.85 14.01
C LYS A 234 -11.37 3.15 13.38
N ILE A 235 -12.21 2.12 13.29
CA ILE A 235 -13.59 2.19 12.81
C ILE A 235 -14.50 2.39 14.01
N GLU A 236 -15.32 3.46 14.01
CA GLU A 236 -16.24 3.73 15.12
C GLU A 236 -17.52 2.85 15.05
N TYR A 237 -17.99 2.55 13.83
CA TYR A 237 -19.26 1.85 13.59
C TYR A 237 -19.15 0.81 12.47
N LEU A 238 -19.73 -0.37 12.69
CA LEU A 238 -19.87 -1.45 11.71
C LEU A 238 -21.27 -2.06 11.77
N SER A 239 -21.71 -2.64 10.66
CA SER A 239 -22.91 -3.49 10.65
C SER A 239 -22.58 -4.94 11.03
N PHE A 240 -23.58 -5.70 11.48
CA PHE A 240 -23.42 -7.13 11.73
C PHE A 240 -22.97 -7.92 10.50
N ASN A 241 -23.47 -7.54 9.31
CA ASN A 241 -23.06 -8.18 8.07
C ASN A 241 -21.57 -7.97 7.80
N GLU A 242 -21.07 -6.73 7.91
CA GLU A 242 -19.64 -6.42 7.73
C GLU A 242 -18.78 -7.11 8.80
N ALA A 243 -19.24 -7.14 10.05
CA ALA A 243 -18.56 -7.84 11.14
C ALA A 243 -18.48 -9.36 10.91
N ASN A 244 -19.53 -9.95 10.34
CA ASN A 244 -19.57 -11.38 10.03
C ASN A 244 -18.60 -11.73 8.90
N GLU A 245 -18.53 -10.89 7.87
CA GLU A 245 -17.55 -11.02 6.78
C GLU A 245 -16.12 -10.88 7.30
N LEU A 246 -15.86 -9.90 8.17
CA LEU A 246 -14.57 -9.75 8.85
C LEU A 246 -14.18 -11.01 9.62
N ALA A 247 -15.12 -11.61 10.35
CA ALA A 247 -14.90 -12.82 11.12
C ALA A 247 -14.49 -14.02 10.24
N ASN A 248 -15.07 -14.11 9.04
CA ASN A 248 -14.76 -15.18 8.08
C ASN A 248 -13.39 -15.00 7.40
N PHE A 249 -12.95 -13.75 7.22
CA PHE A 249 -11.74 -13.43 6.43
C PHE A 249 -10.51 -12.98 7.26
N GLY A 250 -10.46 -13.32 8.55
CA GLY A 250 -9.20 -13.28 9.31
C GLY A 250 -9.17 -12.34 10.52
N ALA A 251 -10.27 -11.63 10.82
CA ALA A 251 -10.36 -10.86 12.05
C ALA A 251 -10.54 -11.78 13.27
N THR A 252 -9.44 -12.18 13.90
CA THR A 252 -9.42 -13.10 15.06
C THR A 252 -10.27 -12.63 16.23
N ILE A 253 -10.49 -11.32 16.33
CA ILE A 253 -11.30 -10.67 17.36
C ILE A 253 -12.81 -10.92 17.23
N LEU A 254 -13.29 -11.27 16.02
CA LEU A 254 -14.69 -11.56 15.74
C LEU A 254 -14.88 -13.03 15.36
N HIS A 255 -16.08 -13.54 15.62
CA HIS A 255 -16.47 -14.89 15.23
C HIS A 255 -17.96 -14.94 14.93
N ALA A 256 -18.37 -15.67 13.89
CA ALA A 256 -19.77 -15.78 13.50
C ALA A 256 -20.66 -16.28 14.65
N LYS A 257 -20.19 -17.28 15.43
CA LYS A 257 -20.90 -17.76 16.63
C LYS A 257 -21.20 -16.65 17.64
N THR A 258 -20.38 -15.61 17.73
CA THR A 258 -20.63 -14.46 18.62
C THR A 258 -21.66 -13.50 18.04
N ILE A 259 -21.64 -13.31 16.72
CA ILE A 259 -22.45 -12.30 16.02
C ILE A 259 -23.89 -12.78 15.85
N ILE A 260 -24.10 -14.03 15.44
CA ILE A 260 -25.42 -14.57 15.09
C ILE A 260 -26.45 -14.40 16.23
N PRO A 261 -26.17 -14.79 17.50
CA PRO A 261 -27.14 -14.62 18.59
C PRO A 261 -27.49 -13.17 18.87
N LEU A 262 -26.57 -12.24 18.61
CA LEU A 262 -26.81 -10.80 18.83
C LEU A 262 -27.67 -10.22 17.72
N LEU A 263 -27.43 -10.65 16.47
CA LEU A 263 -28.19 -10.25 15.29
C LEU A 263 -29.68 -10.62 15.41
N GLU A 264 -30.00 -11.83 15.90
CA GLU A 264 -31.38 -12.30 16.09
C GLU A 264 -32.26 -11.34 16.90
N LYS A 265 -31.66 -10.58 17.81
CA LYS A 265 -32.35 -9.62 18.70
C LYS A 265 -31.88 -8.18 18.52
N ASN A 266 -31.06 -7.91 17.49
CA ASN A 266 -30.43 -6.62 17.25
C ASN A 266 -29.73 -6.05 18.50
N ILE A 267 -29.06 -6.89 19.29
CA ILE A 267 -28.32 -6.47 20.50
C ILE A 267 -26.96 -5.93 20.08
N PRO A 268 -26.66 -4.64 20.28
CA PRO A 268 -25.37 -4.05 19.91
C PRO A 268 -24.17 -4.77 20.55
N LEU A 269 -23.12 -4.98 19.75
CA LEU A 269 -21.83 -5.50 20.21
C LEU A 269 -20.80 -4.37 20.18
N ARG A 270 -20.15 -4.10 21.31
CA ARG A 270 -19.07 -3.13 21.40
C ARG A 270 -17.73 -3.81 21.65
N ILE A 271 -16.73 -3.54 20.83
CA ILE A 271 -15.36 -3.99 21.02
C ILE A 271 -14.57 -2.89 21.73
N LEU A 272 -13.99 -3.19 22.89
CA LEU A 272 -13.30 -2.26 23.77
C LEU A 272 -11.90 -2.75 24.14
N ASN A 273 -11.05 -1.84 24.61
CA ASN A 273 -9.74 -2.16 25.17
C ASN A 273 -9.77 -2.11 26.71
N THR A 274 -9.36 -3.19 27.37
CA THR A 274 -9.22 -3.22 28.83
C THR A 274 -8.20 -2.20 29.34
N PHE A 275 -7.12 -1.97 28.58
CA PHE A 275 -6.01 -1.11 28.98
C PHE A 275 -6.23 0.37 28.63
N ASN A 276 -7.25 0.67 27.81
CA ASN A 276 -7.63 2.02 27.40
C ASN A 276 -9.17 2.21 27.52
N HIS A 277 -9.67 2.16 28.76
CA HIS A 277 -11.11 2.16 29.04
C HIS A 277 -11.85 3.47 28.70
N GLU A 278 -11.15 4.58 28.46
CA GLU A 278 -11.75 5.84 28.01
C GLU A 278 -12.12 5.83 26.52
N ASN A 279 -11.61 4.86 25.76
CA ASN A 279 -11.91 4.71 24.34
C ASN A 279 -13.35 4.22 24.12
N ARG A 280 -14.04 4.82 23.14
CA ARG A 280 -15.40 4.44 22.73
C ARG A 280 -15.50 3.08 22.01
N GLY A 281 -14.37 2.54 21.58
CA GLY A 281 -14.29 1.26 20.90
C GLY A 281 -14.77 1.30 19.46
N THR A 282 -15.26 0.15 19.00
CA THR A 282 -16.05 0.00 17.77
C THR A 282 -17.42 -0.56 18.14
N LEU A 283 -18.50 0.06 17.66
CA LEU A 283 -19.87 -0.39 17.87
C LEU A 283 -20.38 -1.14 16.62
N ILE A 284 -20.91 -2.34 16.82
CA ILE A 284 -21.47 -3.20 15.79
C ILE A 284 -22.98 -3.29 16.00
N THR A 285 -23.77 -2.91 14.99
CA THR A 285 -25.25 -2.88 15.05
C THR A 285 -25.88 -3.40 13.76
N SER A 286 -27.21 -3.42 13.68
CA SER A 286 -27.93 -3.78 12.46
C SER A 286 -27.91 -2.68 11.41
N ASP A 287 -27.75 -1.43 11.84
CA ASP A 287 -27.70 -0.26 10.96
C ASP A 287 -26.30 -0.14 10.34
N SER A 288 -26.25 -0.01 9.01
CA SER A 288 -25.03 0.38 8.31
C SER A 288 -24.78 1.87 8.52
N ALA A 289 -23.80 2.24 9.33
CA ALA A 289 -23.35 3.64 9.38
C ALA A 289 -22.69 4.02 8.05
N LYS A 290 -23.18 5.09 7.38
CA LYS A 290 -22.67 5.73 6.14
C LYS A 290 -22.14 4.79 5.04
N GLU A 291 -22.68 4.88 3.83
CA GLU A 291 -22.15 4.18 2.65
C GLU A 291 -20.64 4.40 2.48
N GLY A 292 -19.91 3.33 2.12
CA GLY A 292 -18.47 3.37 1.83
C GLY A 292 -17.71 2.16 2.37
N ILE A 293 -16.51 1.98 1.84
CA ILE A 293 -15.59 0.88 2.16
C ILE A 293 -15.12 1.01 3.60
N LYS A 294 -15.12 -0.09 4.37
CA LYS A 294 -14.89 -0.03 5.82
C LYS A 294 -13.58 -0.62 6.25
N THR A 295 -13.16 -1.73 5.64
CA THR A 295 -12.00 -2.47 6.15
C THR A 295 -11.39 -3.42 5.13
N LEU A 296 -10.10 -3.68 5.31
CA LEU A 296 -9.33 -4.74 4.68
C LEU A 296 -9.05 -5.83 5.72
N SER A 297 -9.34 -7.07 5.36
CA SER A 297 -8.99 -8.25 6.14
C SER A 297 -7.97 -9.09 5.39
N VAL A 298 -7.12 -9.79 6.13
CA VAL A 298 -6.07 -10.62 5.56
C VAL A 298 -6.20 -12.04 6.09
N LEU A 299 -6.25 -13.01 5.17
CA LEU A 299 -5.99 -14.41 5.51
C LEU A 299 -4.55 -14.74 5.14
N GLU A 300 -3.76 -15.00 6.17
CA GLU A 300 -2.41 -15.53 6.05
C GLU A 300 -2.42 -17.06 6.23
N ASN A 301 -1.33 -17.71 5.82
CA ASN A 301 -1.11 -19.15 5.99
C ASN A 301 -2.16 -20.02 5.28
N VAL A 302 -2.49 -19.61 4.06
CA VAL A 302 -3.34 -20.36 3.14
C VAL A 302 -2.54 -20.81 1.92
N SER A 303 -3.07 -21.78 1.19
CA SER A 303 -2.56 -22.23 -0.09
C SER A 303 -3.69 -22.30 -1.11
N LEU A 304 -3.37 -22.11 -2.38
CA LEU A 304 -4.30 -22.26 -3.49
C LEU A 304 -4.16 -23.68 -4.07
N VAL A 305 -5.20 -24.50 -3.92
CA VAL A 305 -5.35 -25.78 -4.60
C VAL A 305 -6.09 -25.52 -5.91
N ASN A 306 -5.47 -25.87 -7.03
CA ASN A 306 -6.03 -25.64 -8.36
C ASN A 306 -6.21 -26.99 -9.06
N LEU A 307 -7.44 -27.29 -9.48
CA LEU A 307 -7.77 -28.47 -10.26
C LEU A 307 -8.12 -28.03 -11.68
N GLU A 308 -7.44 -28.58 -12.68
CA GLU A 308 -7.58 -28.21 -14.09
C GLU A 308 -7.89 -29.42 -14.96
N GLY A 309 -8.78 -29.24 -15.94
CA GLY A 309 -9.24 -30.33 -16.80
C GLY A 309 -10.09 -29.87 -17.98
N ARG A 310 -10.03 -30.61 -19.09
CA ARG A 310 -10.86 -30.33 -20.28
C ARG A 310 -12.25 -30.99 -20.20
N GLY A 311 -12.38 -32.03 -19.39
CA GLY A 311 -13.62 -32.80 -19.22
C GLY A 311 -14.48 -32.39 -18.03
N LEU A 312 -14.13 -31.28 -17.37
CA LEU A 312 -14.94 -30.64 -16.34
C LEU A 312 -16.19 -29.96 -16.94
N LEU A 313 -16.07 -29.47 -18.18
CA LEU A 313 -17.12 -28.74 -18.88
C LEU A 313 -18.39 -29.58 -19.06
N GLY A 314 -19.49 -29.14 -18.45
CA GLY A 314 -20.82 -29.72 -18.60
C GLY A 314 -21.03 -31.07 -17.91
N LYS A 315 -20.07 -31.55 -17.10
CA LYS A 315 -20.23 -32.76 -16.30
C LYS A 315 -20.79 -32.43 -14.92
N ALA A 316 -22.06 -32.79 -14.71
CA ALA A 316 -22.66 -32.69 -13.39
C ALA A 316 -21.91 -33.57 -12.36
N GLY A 317 -21.70 -33.03 -11.16
CA GLY A 317 -21.20 -33.78 -10.01
C GLY A 317 -19.70 -33.67 -9.74
N VAL A 318 -18.91 -32.99 -10.57
CA VAL A 318 -17.48 -32.74 -10.27
C VAL A 318 -17.33 -31.93 -8.99
N ASP A 319 -18.03 -30.80 -8.86
CA ASP A 319 -17.98 -29.97 -7.65
C ASP A 319 -18.44 -30.75 -6.41
N ALA A 320 -19.46 -31.59 -6.56
CA ALA A 320 -19.95 -32.42 -5.47
C ALA A 320 -18.87 -33.41 -4.98
N ARG A 321 -18.10 -34.02 -5.90
CA ARG A 321 -16.97 -34.89 -5.55
C ARG A 321 -15.86 -34.13 -4.86
N ILE A 322 -15.50 -32.94 -5.36
CA ILE A 322 -14.49 -32.06 -4.74
C ILE A 322 -14.90 -31.74 -3.30
N PHE A 323 -16.10 -31.19 -3.08
CA PHE A 323 -16.53 -30.79 -1.74
C PHE A 323 -16.81 -31.97 -0.81
N LYS A 324 -17.15 -33.15 -1.35
CA LYS A 324 -17.22 -34.39 -0.58
C LYS A 324 -15.84 -34.77 -0.03
N VAL A 325 -14.80 -34.79 -0.88
CA VAL A 325 -13.42 -35.07 -0.43
C VAL A 325 -12.99 -34.09 0.65
N MET A 326 -13.26 -32.80 0.46
CA MET A 326 -12.93 -31.77 1.45
C MET A 326 -13.67 -32.01 2.77
N GLY A 327 -14.97 -32.31 2.72
CA GLY A 327 -15.81 -32.58 3.89
C GLY A 327 -15.37 -33.83 4.66
N ASP A 328 -15.13 -34.94 3.96
CA ASP A 328 -14.72 -36.23 4.54
C ASP A 328 -13.39 -36.12 5.30
N HIS A 329 -12.52 -35.18 4.90
CA HIS A 329 -11.21 -34.93 5.52
C HIS A 329 -11.17 -33.68 6.40
N ASN A 330 -12.32 -33.06 6.68
CA ASN A 330 -12.46 -31.85 7.50
C ASN A 330 -11.56 -30.69 7.01
N ILE A 331 -11.55 -30.48 5.69
CA ILE A 331 -10.81 -29.40 5.02
C ILE A 331 -11.79 -28.26 4.72
N SER A 332 -11.61 -27.13 5.40
CA SER A 332 -12.42 -25.94 5.16
C SER A 332 -11.89 -25.18 3.94
N VAL A 333 -12.78 -24.85 3.01
CA VAL A 333 -12.48 -24.00 1.84
C VAL A 333 -12.93 -22.57 2.13
N SER A 334 -12.01 -21.61 1.99
CA SER A 334 -12.28 -20.19 2.27
C SER A 334 -12.72 -19.40 1.04
N ILE A 335 -12.17 -19.71 -0.14
CA ILE A 335 -12.51 -19.07 -1.41
C ILE A 335 -12.62 -20.13 -2.49
N ILE A 336 -13.61 -19.97 -3.35
CA ILE A 336 -13.83 -20.78 -4.55
C ILE A 336 -13.85 -19.83 -5.75
N SER A 337 -13.10 -20.14 -6.80
CA SER A 337 -13.19 -19.44 -8.07
C SER A 337 -13.14 -20.42 -9.23
N GLN A 338 -14.13 -20.31 -10.11
CA GLN A 338 -14.26 -21.12 -11.31
C GLN A 338 -14.64 -20.20 -12.47
N GLY A 339 -13.91 -20.29 -13.57
CA GLY A 339 -14.25 -19.59 -14.80
C GLY A 339 -15.43 -20.25 -15.52
N SER A 340 -16.17 -19.48 -16.31
CA SER A 340 -17.31 -19.96 -17.11
C SER A 340 -16.95 -21.01 -18.17
N SER A 341 -15.67 -21.11 -18.56
CA SER A 341 -15.19 -22.19 -19.43
C SER A 341 -15.09 -23.54 -18.70
N GLU A 342 -15.25 -23.55 -17.37
CA GLU A 342 -15.20 -24.71 -16.48
C GLU A 342 -13.91 -25.54 -16.61
N ARG A 343 -12.81 -24.95 -17.09
CA ARG A 343 -11.54 -25.67 -17.33
C ARG A 343 -10.67 -25.80 -16.08
N GLY A 344 -11.05 -25.13 -15.01
CA GLY A 344 -10.39 -25.25 -13.73
C GLY A 344 -11.15 -24.57 -12.60
N ILE A 345 -10.84 -25.02 -11.39
CA ILE A 345 -11.40 -24.53 -10.14
C ILE A 345 -10.26 -24.31 -9.14
N GLY A 346 -10.18 -23.08 -8.63
CA GLY A 346 -9.26 -22.66 -7.59
C GLY A 346 -9.95 -22.65 -6.23
N LEU A 347 -9.31 -23.29 -5.25
CA LEU A 347 -9.80 -23.44 -3.88
C LEU A 347 -8.72 -22.95 -2.92
N VAL A 348 -9.05 -21.98 -2.08
CA VAL A 348 -8.14 -21.51 -1.02
C VAL A 348 -8.42 -22.30 0.26
N VAL A 349 -7.41 -22.98 0.78
CA VAL A 349 -7.48 -23.80 2.00
C VAL A 349 -6.36 -23.44 2.97
N ALA A 350 -6.46 -23.90 4.22
CA ALA A 350 -5.39 -23.74 5.20
C ALA A 350 -4.11 -24.45 4.72
N LYS A 351 -2.94 -23.80 4.90
CA LYS A 351 -1.65 -24.29 4.39
C LYS A 351 -1.29 -25.70 4.88
N ASP A 352 -1.60 -26.01 6.14
CA ASP A 352 -1.36 -27.32 6.74
C ASP A 352 -2.28 -28.44 6.20
N LYS A 353 -3.35 -28.08 5.49
CA LYS A 353 -4.29 -29.01 4.85
C LYS A 353 -4.11 -29.13 3.34
N ALA A 354 -3.33 -28.26 2.71
CA ALA A 354 -3.22 -28.16 1.26
C ALA A 354 -2.68 -29.44 0.61
N THR A 355 -1.62 -30.04 1.17
CA THR A 355 -1.06 -31.31 0.66
C THR A 355 -2.05 -32.46 0.81
N LEU A 356 -2.76 -32.54 1.93
CA LEU A 356 -3.80 -33.55 2.13
C LEU A 356 -4.92 -33.38 1.10
N ALA A 357 -5.38 -32.16 0.89
CA ALA A 357 -6.41 -31.85 -0.11
C ALA A 357 -6.01 -32.33 -1.51
N MET A 358 -4.78 -32.04 -1.93
CA MET A 358 -4.25 -32.48 -3.23
C MET A 358 -4.25 -34.00 -3.36
N VAL A 359 -3.66 -34.71 -2.39
CA VAL A 359 -3.54 -36.18 -2.44
C VAL A 359 -4.91 -36.87 -2.46
N GLU A 360 -5.87 -36.40 -1.66
CA GLU A 360 -7.20 -37.01 -1.62
C GLU A 360 -8.04 -36.66 -2.86
N LEU A 361 -7.85 -35.47 -3.45
CA LEU A 361 -8.45 -35.16 -4.75
C LEU A 361 -7.82 -36.00 -5.87
N GLU A 362 -6.50 -36.22 -5.86
CA GLU A 362 -5.84 -37.08 -6.85
C GLU A 362 -6.39 -38.51 -6.83
N LYS A 363 -6.65 -39.05 -5.64
CA LYS A 363 -7.30 -40.36 -5.47
C LYS A 363 -8.73 -40.37 -5.98
N GLU A 364 -9.54 -39.37 -5.62
CA GLU A 364 -10.94 -39.29 -6.05
C GLU A 364 -11.06 -39.18 -7.57
N PHE A 365 -10.15 -38.46 -8.23
CA PHE A 365 -10.15 -38.19 -9.68
C PHE A 365 -9.21 -39.09 -10.49
N GLU A 366 -8.70 -40.19 -9.92
CA GLU A 366 -7.73 -41.08 -10.58
C GLU A 366 -8.21 -41.55 -11.97
N ASN A 367 -9.47 -41.98 -12.08
CA ASN A 367 -10.08 -42.40 -13.35
C ASN A 367 -10.21 -41.24 -14.36
N ASP A 368 -10.48 -40.03 -13.87
CA ASP A 368 -10.63 -38.83 -14.68
C ASP A 368 -9.29 -38.37 -15.27
N PHE A 369 -8.16 -38.66 -14.61
CA PHE A 369 -6.83 -38.49 -15.20
C PHE A 369 -6.61 -39.46 -16.38
N TYR A 370 -7.01 -40.74 -16.23
CA TYR A 370 -6.90 -41.72 -17.31
C TYR A 370 -7.74 -41.34 -18.54
N SER A 371 -8.97 -40.84 -18.33
CA SER A 371 -9.84 -40.36 -19.42
C SER A 371 -9.45 -38.98 -19.95
N LYS A 372 -8.45 -38.30 -19.35
CA LYS A 372 -7.99 -36.93 -19.66
C LYS A 372 -9.08 -35.88 -19.45
N ASP A 373 -10.03 -36.17 -18.57
CA ASP A 373 -11.03 -35.21 -18.13
C ASP A 373 -10.44 -34.22 -17.13
N VAL A 374 -9.57 -34.71 -16.22
CA VAL A 374 -8.70 -33.92 -15.36
C VAL A 374 -7.27 -34.03 -15.86
N ASN A 375 -6.57 -32.90 -15.97
CA ASN A 375 -5.19 -32.84 -16.45
C ASN A 375 -4.19 -32.78 -15.29
N GLN A 376 -4.46 -31.92 -14.31
CA GLN A 376 -3.55 -31.68 -13.19
C GLN A 376 -4.29 -31.13 -11.98
N ILE A 377 -3.78 -31.47 -10.79
CA ILE A 377 -4.10 -30.82 -9.53
C ILE A 377 -2.79 -30.26 -8.99
N THR A 378 -2.75 -28.98 -8.66
CA THR A 378 -1.54 -28.30 -8.17
C THR A 378 -1.82 -27.54 -6.89
N VAL A 379 -0.78 -27.40 -6.06
CA VAL A 379 -0.81 -26.56 -4.86
C VAL A 379 0.17 -25.42 -5.05
N THR A 380 -0.33 -24.19 -4.95
CA THR A 380 0.50 -22.99 -4.85
C THR A 380 0.53 -22.56 -3.39
N ASP A 381 1.65 -22.84 -2.73
CA ASP A 381 1.96 -22.31 -1.41
C ASP A 381 2.38 -20.83 -1.49
N ASN A 382 2.48 -20.19 -0.33
CA ASN A 382 2.92 -18.79 -0.19
C ASN A 382 2.01 -17.79 -0.90
N VAL A 383 0.70 -17.98 -0.73
CA VAL A 383 -0.31 -17.00 -1.11
C VAL A 383 -0.95 -16.41 0.15
N SER A 384 -1.51 -15.22 -0.02
CA SER A 384 -2.31 -14.53 1.00
C SER A 384 -3.58 -14.01 0.36
N VAL A 385 -4.65 -13.92 1.14
CA VAL A 385 -5.91 -13.31 0.67
C VAL A 385 -6.04 -11.93 1.29
N ILE A 386 -6.32 -10.93 0.45
CA ILE A 386 -6.78 -9.60 0.88
C ILE A 386 -8.28 -9.52 0.56
N SER A 387 -9.10 -9.36 1.60
CA SER A 387 -10.54 -9.17 1.45
C SER A 387 -10.94 -7.73 1.78
N ILE A 388 -11.57 -7.08 0.81
CA ILE A 388 -12.08 -5.72 0.91
C ILE A 388 -13.56 -5.81 1.26
N ILE A 389 -13.94 -5.25 2.40
CA ILE A 389 -15.29 -5.37 2.96
C ILE A 389 -16.00 -4.02 2.92
N GLY A 390 -17.23 -4.03 2.42
CA GLY A 390 -18.06 -2.84 2.23
C GLY A 390 -17.74 -2.06 0.95
N GLN A 391 -16.96 -2.63 0.02
CA GLN A 391 -16.69 -2.02 -1.29
C GLN A 391 -17.69 -2.48 -2.34
N ASP A 392 -18.35 -1.51 -2.96
CA ASP A 392 -19.13 -1.75 -4.17
C ASP A 392 -18.19 -2.05 -5.34
N LEU A 393 -18.48 -3.15 -6.05
CA LEU A 393 -17.74 -3.60 -7.23
C LEU A 393 -17.54 -2.51 -8.29
N SER A 394 -18.47 -1.56 -8.45
CA SER A 394 -18.32 -0.45 -9.40
C SER A 394 -17.09 0.42 -9.12
N THR A 395 -16.64 0.47 -7.87
CA THR A 395 -15.48 1.26 -7.44
C THR A 395 -14.19 0.45 -7.34
N PHE A 396 -14.27 -0.87 -7.48
CA PHE A 396 -13.12 -1.77 -7.33
C PHE A 396 -12.05 -1.61 -8.42
N HIS A 397 -12.40 -1.00 -9.56
CA HIS A 397 -11.43 -0.69 -10.61
C HIS A 397 -10.25 0.17 -10.10
N LYS A 398 -10.47 1.07 -9.14
CA LYS A 398 -9.41 1.94 -8.59
C LYS A 398 -8.31 1.16 -7.86
N PRO A 399 -8.61 0.39 -6.79
CA PRO A 399 -7.58 -0.40 -6.12
C PRO A 399 -6.95 -1.44 -7.06
N TYR A 400 -7.72 -2.02 -7.98
CA TYR A 400 -7.15 -2.95 -8.97
C TYR A 400 -6.13 -2.27 -9.90
N THR A 401 -6.48 -1.12 -10.49
CA THR A 401 -5.54 -0.34 -11.32
C THR A 401 -4.29 0.06 -10.55
N ALA A 402 -4.43 0.45 -9.28
CA ALA A 402 -3.30 0.81 -8.44
C ALA A 402 -2.36 -0.38 -8.15
N LEU A 403 -2.91 -1.58 -7.93
CA LEU A 403 -2.11 -2.81 -7.81
C LEU A 403 -1.29 -3.07 -9.07
N ILE A 404 -1.91 -3.01 -10.24
CA ILE A 404 -1.23 -3.24 -11.52
C ILE A 404 -0.12 -2.21 -11.76
N LYS A 405 -0.38 -0.92 -11.49
CA LYS A 405 0.63 0.16 -11.56
C LYS A 405 1.82 -0.09 -10.61
N ASN A 406 1.61 -0.83 -9.54
CA ASN A 406 2.64 -1.23 -8.57
C ASN A 406 3.23 -2.63 -8.85
N LYS A 407 2.93 -3.20 -10.03
CA LYS A 407 3.32 -4.53 -10.52
C LYS A 407 2.85 -5.69 -9.65
N ILE A 408 1.68 -5.53 -9.05
CA ILE A 408 1.04 -6.58 -8.28
C ILE A 408 -0.13 -7.10 -9.10
N VAL A 409 -0.01 -8.34 -9.56
CA VAL A 409 -1.07 -9.01 -10.31
C VAL A 409 -1.70 -10.06 -9.40
N PRO A 410 -2.96 -9.88 -8.97
CA PRO A 410 -3.65 -10.91 -8.20
C PRO A 410 -3.73 -12.23 -8.97
N ILE A 411 -3.44 -13.33 -8.29
CA ILE A 411 -3.52 -14.70 -8.81
C ILE A 411 -4.97 -15.09 -9.07
N LEU A 412 -5.87 -14.70 -8.17
CA LEU A 412 -7.28 -15.04 -8.20
C LEU A 412 -8.10 -13.87 -7.64
N PHE A 413 -9.23 -13.60 -8.28
CA PHE A 413 -10.23 -12.62 -7.85
C PHE A 413 -11.56 -13.34 -7.60
N ASN A 414 -12.24 -12.98 -6.51
CA ASN A 414 -13.57 -13.46 -6.17
C ASN A 414 -14.39 -12.31 -5.57
N ASN A 415 -15.69 -12.31 -5.80
CA ASN A 415 -16.61 -11.36 -5.19
C ASN A 415 -17.85 -12.08 -4.65
N THR A 416 -18.48 -11.48 -3.65
CA THR A 416 -19.78 -11.97 -3.17
C THR A 416 -20.89 -11.61 -4.14
N VAL A 417 -21.99 -12.38 -4.13
CA VAL A 417 -23.18 -12.13 -4.95
C VAL A 417 -23.80 -10.77 -4.65
N THR A 418 -23.66 -10.28 -3.41
CA THR A 418 -24.13 -8.95 -3.00
C THR A 418 -23.29 -7.82 -3.60
N GLY A 419 -22.10 -8.12 -4.15
CA GLY A 419 -21.19 -7.15 -4.74
C GLY A 419 -20.52 -6.20 -3.75
N LYS A 420 -20.61 -6.50 -2.45
CA LYS A 420 -20.09 -5.66 -1.36
C LYS A 420 -18.75 -6.11 -0.77
N ASN A 421 -18.30 -7.31 -1.13
CA ASN A 421 -17.00 -7.83 -0.71
C ASN A 421 -16.26 -8.37 -1.92
N VAL A 422 -14.96 -8.06 -1.96
CA VAL A 422 -14.03 -8.52 -2.99
C VAL A 422 -12.82 -9.13 -2.31
N SER A 423 -12.44 -10.33 -2.73
CA SER A 423 -11.26 -11.02 -2.25
C SER A 423 -10.25 -11.20 -3.38
N LEU A 424 -9.00 -10.87 -3.09
CA LEU A 424 -7.86 -10.99 -3.97
C LEU A 424 -6.85 -11.95 -3.36
N VAL A 425 -6.44 -12.95 -4.13
CA VAL A 425 -5.32 -13.82 -3.78
C VAL A 425 -4.07 -13.21 -4.40
N VAL A 426 -3.08 -12.90 -3.57
CA VAL A 426 -1.78 -12.36 -3.99
C VAL A 426 -0.67 -13.28 -3.50
N LYS A 427 0.54 -13.13 -4.06
CA LYS A 427 1.71 -13.80 -3.49
C LYS A 427 2.00 -13.23 -2.10
N LYS A 428 2.45 -14.08 -1.18
CA LYS A 428 2.73 -13.68 0.21
C LYS A 428 3.81 -12.58 0.30
N GLU A 429 4.80 -12.61 -0.59
CA GLU A 429 5.85 -11.58 -0.68
C GLU A 429 5.33 -10.20 -1.11
N GLU A 430 4.18 -10.16 -1.82
CA GLU A 430 3.55 -8.92 -2.29
C GLU A 430 2.49 -8.40 -1.32
N LEU A 431 2.11 -9.17 -0.28
CA LEU A 431 1.00 -8.87 0.62
C LEU A 431 1.07 -7.46 1.20
N ASN A 432 2.21 -7.09 1.80
CA ASN A 432 2.36 -5.80 2.48
C ASN A 432 2.24 -4.63 1.50
N LYS A 433 2.92 -4.73 0.34
CA LYS A 433 2.84 -3.72 -0.72
C LYS A 433 1.41 -3.61 -1.26
N ALA A 434 0.76 -4.74 -1.52
CA ALA A 434 -0.61 -4.80 -2.02
C ALA A 434 -1.60 -4.18 -1.04
N LEU A 435 -1.47 -4.50 0.25
CA LEU A 435 -2.34 -4.00 1.30
C LEU A 435 -2.18 -2.49 1.47
N ASN A 436 -0.96 -1.95 1.46
CA ASN A 436 -0.70 -0.51 1.51
C ASN A 436 -1.27 0.22 0.30
N VAL A 437 -1.09 -0.33 -0.92
CA VAL A 437 -1.64 0.24 -2.15
C VAL A 437 -3.17 0.28 -2.10
N ILE A 438 -3.82 -0.85 -1.76
CA ILE A 438 -5.28 -0.92 -1.66
C ILE A 438 -5.79 0.02 -0.57
N HIS A 439 -5.14 0.05 0.60
CA HIS A 439 -5.55 0.87 1.73
C HIS A 439 -5.46 2.37 1.42
N GLY A 440 -4.35 2.82 0.82
CA GLY A 440 -4.17 4.20 0.39
C GLY A 440 -5.24 4.67 -0.59
N GLU A 441 -5.54 3.86 -1.60
CA GLU A 441 -6.56 4.18 -2.62
C GLU A 441 -7.99 4.19 -2.06
N ILE A 442 -8.28 3.33 -1.08
CA ILE A 442 -9.64 3.14 -0.56
C ILE A 442 -10.00 4.13 0.54
N PHE A 443 -9.10 4.33 1.51
CA PHE A 443 -9.41 5.08 2.74
C PHE A 443 -8.97 6.53 2.69
N GLY A 444 -8.49 7.02 1.53
CA GLY A 444 -8.01 8.39 1.37
C GLY A 444 -6.96 8.71 2.43
N VAL A 445 -6.05 7.75 2.66
CA VAL A 445 -4.78 8.11 3.29
C VAL A 445 -3.96 8.72 2.18
N SER A 446 -3.38 9.90 2.44
CA SER A 446 -2.74 10.66 1.39
C SER A 446 -1.81 9.79 0.56
N LYS A 447 -2.11 9.67 -0.74
CA LYS A 447 -1.41 8.80 -1.68
C LYS A 447 0.08 9.07 -1.57
N LYS A 448 0.82 8.09 -1.05
CA LYS A 448 2.25 8.26 -0.81
C LYS A 448 3.01 8.05 -2.11
N ILE A 449 3.83 9.03 -2.47
CA ILE A 449 4.68 8.99 -3.66
C ILE A 449 6.12 8.93 -3.19
N ASN A 450 6.80 7.84 -3.51
CA ASN A 450 8.16 7.56 -3.08
C ASN A 450 9.14 7.99 -4.19
N ILE A 451 9.98 8.99 -3.90
CA ILE A 451 10.81 9.68 -4.88
C ILE A 451 12.30 9.36 -4.62
N ALA A 452 12.99 8.89 -5.66
CA ALA A 452 14.44 8.77 -5.73
C ALA A 452 15.01 9.88 -6.61
N ILE A 453 15.93 10.69 -6.10
CA ILE A 453 16.51 11.83 -6.82
C ILE A 453 18.00 11.57 -7.09
N PHE A 454 18.36 11.59 -8.37
CA PHE A 454 19.71 11.41 -8.87
C PHE A 454 20.26 12.74 -9.36
N GLY A 455 21.42 13.15 -8.83
CA GLY A 455 22.04 14.43 -9.12
C GLY A 455 21.45 15.56 -8.27
N HIS A 456 22.08 15.86 -7.14
CA HIS A 456 21.66 16.91 -6.20
C HIS A 456 22.40 18.25 -6.39
N GLY A 457 22.87 18.52 -7.61
CA GLY A 457 23.50 19.79 -7.99
C GLY A 457 22.54 20.99 -7.92
N LEU A 458 22.74 22.02 -8.74
CA LEU A 458 21.91 23.23 -8.67
C LEU A 458 20.40 22.95 -8.83
N VAL A 459 20.01 22.17 -9.85
CA VAL A 459 18.60 21.83 -10.10
C VAL A 459 18.08 20.84 -9.07
N GLY A 460 18.71 19.67 -8.92
CA GLY A 460 18.20 18.63 -8.01
C GLY A 460 18.22 19.04 -6.54
N GLY A 461 19.23 19.79 -6.07
CA GLY A 461 19.26 20.33 -4.72
C GLY A 461 18.15 21.37 -4.46
N THR A 462 17.83 22.19 -5.47
CA THR A 462 16.71 23.13 -5.41
C THR A 462 15.37 22.39 -5.40
N LEU A 463 15.22 21.35 -6.22
CA LEU A 463 14.03 20.49 -6.27
C LEU A 463 13.75 19.83 -4.91
N ILE A 464 14.76 19.23 -4.27
CA ILE A 464 14.61 18.60 -2.95
C ILE A 464 14.04 19.59 -1.94
N ASN A 465 14.61 20.81 -1.89
CA ASN A 465 14.14 21.85 -0.97
C ASN A 465 12.70 22.30 -1.30
N GLN A 466 12.37 22.49 -2.58
CA GLN A 466 11.01 22.86 -2.99
C GLN A 466 9.97 21.79 -2.58
N ILE A 467 10.32 20.50 -2.70
CA ILE A 467 9.47 19.39 -2.26
C ILE A 467 9.28 19.45 -0.74
N LEU A 468 10.36 19.56 0.04
CA LEU A 468 10.29 19.58 1.51
C LEU A 468 9.49 20.78 2.04
N GLU A 469 9.66 21.96 1.45
CA GLU A 469 8.92 23.18 1.82
C GLU A 469 7.42 23.08 1.48
N SER A 470 7.08 22.39 0.39
CA SER A 470 5.70 22.33 -0.11
C SER A 470 4.92 21.08 0.33
N ALA A 471 5.60 20.05 0.87
CA ALA A 471 5.02 18.73 1.14
C ALA A 471 3.75 18.79 1.98
N ALA A 472 3.78 19.48 3.12
CA ALA A 472 2.62 19.59 4.02
C ALA A 472 1.42 20.32 3.37
N ALA A 473 1.68 21.35 2.56
CA ALA A 473 0.64 22.06 1.84
C ALA A 473 0.04 21.21 0.71
N ILE A 474 0.86 20.38 0.06
CA ILE A 474 0.41 19.44 -0.98
C ILE A 474 -0.43 18.33 -0.39
N GLU A 475 0.01 17.73 0.71
CA GLU A 475 -0.73 16.69 1.43
C GLU A 475 -2.13 17.21 1.80
N LYS A 476 -2.21 18.41 2.38
CA LYS A 476 -3.50 19.02 2.74
C LYS A 476 -4.40 19.34 1.54
N ARG A 477 -3.84 19.80 0.42
CA ARG A 477 -4.63 20.32 -0.73
C ARG A 477 -4.97 19.26 -1.78
N LYS A 478 -4.15 18.21 -1.91
CA LYS A 478 -4.24 17.18 -2.95
C LYS A 478 -4.37 15.77 -2.40
N ASP A 479 -4.28 15.57 -1.09
CA ASP A 479 -4.24 14.25 -0.46
C ASP A 479 -3.10 13.37 -1.03
N VAL A 480 -1.93 13.98 -1.23
CA VAL A 480 -0.72 13.33 -1.76
C VAL A 480 0.45 13.59 -0.82
N LYS A 481 1.05 12.52 -0.30
CA LYS A 481 2.22 12.58 0.58
C LYS A 481 3.49 12.34 -0.21
N LEU A 482 4.32 13.37 -0.34
CA LEU A 482 5.60 13.27 -1.06
C LEU A 482 6.70 12.77 -0.12
N ASN A 483 7.35 11.67 -0.48
CA ASN A 483 8.38 11.02 0.31
C ASN A 483 9.69 10.88 -0.48
N VAL A 484 10.66 11.77 -0.28
CA VAL A 484 11.99 11.64 -0.90
C VAL A 484 12.82 10.63 -0.11
N PHE A 485 12.75 9.36 -0.51
CA PHE A 485 13.38 8.26 0.24
C PHE A 485 14.84 8.03 -0.16
N ALA A 486 15.25 8.46 -1.35
CA ALA A 486 16.61 8.29 -1.86
C ALA A 486 17.15 9.59 -2.47
N ILE A 487 18.37 9.97 -2.09
CA ILE A 487 19.14 11.04 -2.75
C ILE A 487 20.50 10.48 -3.11
N ALA A 488 20.89 10.62 -4.38
CA ALA A 488 22.15 10.09 -4.88
C ALA A 488 22.93 11.10 -5.74
N ASN A 489 24.26 11.00 -5.71
CA ASN A 489 25.14 11.58 -6.72
C ASN A 489 25.97 10.47 -7.38
N SER A 490 27.08 10.80 -8.05
CA SER A 490 27.92 9.81 -8.73
C SER A 490 28.66 8.84 -7.79
N LYS A 491 28.67 9.08 -6.47
CA LYS A 491 29.46 8.28 -5.50
C LYS A 491 28.70 7.89 -4.24
N LYS A 492 27.75 8.71 -3.80
CA LYS A 492 27.08 8.58 -2.51
C LYS A 492 25.58 8.48 -2.68
N LEU A 493 24.98 7.61 -1.89
CA LEU A 493 23.54 7.40 -1.74
C LEU A 493 23.14 7.61 -0.28
N LEU A 494 22.04 8.34 -0.07
CA LEU A 494 21.35 8.46 1.21
C LEU A 494 19.97 7.82 1.09
N LEU A 495 19.67 6.85 1.97
CA LEU A 495 18.38 6.15 2.03
C LEU A 495 17.65 6.48 3.35
N ASN A 496 16.35 6.74 3.27
CA ASN A 496 15.47 6.89 4.42
C ASN A 496 14.02 6.54 4.07
N ARG A 497 13.50 5.45 4.63
CA ARG A 497 12.11 4.97 4.45
C ARG A 497 11.06 6.05 4.71
N ASN A 498 11.28 6.91 5.70
CA ASN A 498 10.33 7.95 6.12
C ASN A 498 10.58 9.30 5.44
N GLY A 499 11.54 9.35 4.50
CA GLY A 499 11.89 10.54 3.75
C GLY A 499 13.02 11.33 4.40
N VAL A 500 13.79 12.00 3.56
CA VAL A 500 14.84 12.91 4.02
C VAL A 500 14.25 14.17 4.66
N THR A 501 15.02 14.81 5.52
CA THR A 501 14.65 16.08 6.18
C THR A 501 15.41 17.24 5.56
N SER A 502 15.20 18.45 6.08
CA SER A 502 15.97 19.65 5.68
C SER A 502 17.48 19.51 5.91
N SER A 503 17.96 18.53 6.69
CA SER A 503 19.38 18.24 6.91
C SER A 503 20.01 17.34 5.83
N TRP A 504 19.29 16.99 4.76
CA TRP A 504 19.74 16.03 3.75
C TRP A 504 21.14 16.31 3.18
N LYS A 505 21.53 17.58 3.02
CA LYS A 505 22.87 17.97 2.53
C LYS A 505 23.99 17.50 3.46
N ASN A 506 23.78 17.60 4.77
CA ASN A 506 24.73 17.12 5.76
C ASN A 506 24.65 15.58 5.85
N ASP A 507 23.45 15.02 5.85
CA ASP A 507 23.24 13.58 5.98
C ASP A 507 23.91 12.79 4.83
N ILE A 508 23.81 13.25 3.58
CA ILE A 508 24.48 12.57 2.45
C ILE A 508 26.01 12.68 2.53
N GLN A 509 26.55 13.71 3.20
CA GLN A 509 27.99 13.82 3.40
C GLN A 509 28.48 12.87 4.50
N THR A 510 27.76 12.78 5.60
CA THR A 510 28.17 12.02 6.80
C THR A 510 27.73 10.56 6.79
N LYS A 511 26.59 10.24 6.18
CA LYS A 511 25.95 8.92 6.17
C LYS A 511 25.81 8.33 4.76
N GLY A 512 26.24 9.07 3.73
CA GLY A 512 26.12 8.60 2.35
C GLY A 512 27.11 7.49 2.04
N GLU A 513 26.62 6.39 1.49
CA GLU A 513 27.38 5.17 1.18
C GLU A 513 27.58 5.01 -0.34
N GLU A 514 28.58 4.23 -0.73
CA GLU A 514 28.74 3.82 -2.13
C GLU A 514 27.57 2.92 -2.55
N TYR A 515 27.16 3.01 -3.82
CA TYR A 515 25.94 2.34 -4.28
C TYR A 515 25.97 2.00 -5.77
N SER A 516 25.06 1.12 -6.11
CA SER A 516 24.55 0.83 -7.45
C SER A 516 23.05 1.10 -7.51
N ILE A 517 22.48 1.18 -8.71
CA ILE A 517 21.03 1.33 -8.87
C ILE A 517 20.25 0.16 -8.27
N ASN A 518 20.84 -1.04 -8.27
CA ASN A 518 20.23 -2.23 -7.66
C ASN A 518 20.02 -2.07 -6.16
N ASP A 519 20.86 -1.32 -5.45
CA ASP A 519 20.70 -1.10 -4.00
C ASP A 519 19.46 -0.26 -3.69
N ILE A 520 19.13 0.71 -4.55
CA ILE A 520 17.92 1.54 -4.42
C ILE A 520 16.66 0.71 -4.72
N ILE A 521 16.73 -0.13 -5.76
CA ILE A 521 15.64 -1.06 -6.12
C ILE A 521 15.41 -2.07 -4.98
N ALA A 522 16.49 -2.65 -4.44
CA ALA A 522 16.44 -3.58 -3.32
C ALA A 522 15.82 -2.92 -2.08
N TYR A 523 16.25 -1.71 -1.74
CA TYR A 523 15.69 -0.95 -0.62
C TYR A 523 14.20 -0.67 -0.79
N ALA A 524 13.76 -0.28 -2.00
CA ALA A 524 12.36 -0.05 -2.29
C ALA A 524 11.52 -1.33 -2.13
N ASN A 525 12.04 -2.47 -2.56
CA ASN A 525 11.38 -3.76 -2.43
C ASN A 525 11.32 -4.26 -0.98
N GLU A 526 12.45 -4.18 -0.26
CA GLU A 526 12.58 -4.57 1.15
C GLU A 526 11.59 -3.81 2.04
N HIS A 527 11.43 -2.50 1.78
CA HIS A 527 10.52 -1.65 2.54
C HIS A 527 9.13 -1.54 1.93
N HIS A 528 8.82 -2.33 0.89
CA HIS A 528 7.52 -2.39 0.23
C HIS A 528 7.01 -1.03 -0.25
N LEU A 529 7.89 -0.19 -0.78
CA LEU A 529 7.56 1.15 -1.26
C LEU A 529 6.71 1.10 -2.55
N GLU A 530 5.67 1.92 -2.56
CA GLU A 530 4.66 2.06 -3.61
C GLU A 530 4.83 3.38 -4.39
N ASN A 531 4.20 3.50 -5.58
CA ASN A 531 4.15 4.74 -6.37
C ASN A 531 5.54 5.39 -6.55
N LEU A 532 6.49 4.60 -7.06
CA LEU A 532 7.90 4.96 -7.17
C LEU A 532 8.16 5.90 -8.35
N ILE A 533 8.92 6.97 -8.11
CA ILE A 533 9.39 7.90 -9.14
C ILE A 533 10.91 8.04 -9.05
N ALA A 534 11.61 7.83 -10.16
CA ALA A 534 13.03 8.11 -10.30
C ALA A 534 13.22 9.42 -11.07
N ILE A 535 13.97 10.37 -10.48
CA ILE A 535 14.21 11.69 -11.04
C ILE A 535 15.68 11.84 -11.40
N ASP A 536 15.98 11.96 -12.69
CA ASP A 536 17.32 12.21 -13.21
C ASP A 536 17.54 13.71 -13.43
N ASN A 537 18.25 14.34 -12.49
CA ASN A 537 18.73 15.72 -12.61
C ASN A 537 20.25 15.75 -12.88
N THR A 538 20.82 14.70 -13.47
CA THR A 538 22.23 14.62 -13.84
C THR A 538 22.45 15.17 -15.26
N ALA A 539 23.72 15.29 -15.65
CA ALA A 539 24.14 15.50 -17.04
C ALA A 539 24.85 14.25 -17.60
N SER A 540 24.62 13.08 -16.99
CA SER A 540 25.37 11.86 -17.28
C SER A 540 24.75 11.11 -18.44
N THR A 541 25.57 10.72 -19.41
CA THR A 541 25.17 9.82 -20.49
C THR A 541 25.06 8.37 -20.02
N THR A 542 25.95 7.94 -19.13
CA THR A 542 25.98 6.58 -18.58
C THR A 542 24.82 6.32 -17.61
N PHE A 543 24.34 7.35 -16.89
CA PHE A 543 23.21 7.18 -15.99
C PHE A 543 21.94 6.73 -16.72
N VAL A 544 21.73 7.19 -17.96
CA VAL A 544 20.56 6.87 -18.79
C VAL A 544 20.42 5.36 -19.06
N GLU A 545 21.52 4.61 -19.03
CA GLU A 545 21.51 3.14 -19.18
C GLU A 545 20.66 2.46 -18.08
N ASN A 546 20.43 3.14 -16.96
CA ASN A 546 19.63 2.62 -15.85
C ASN A 546 18.12 2.89 -15.99
N TYR A 547 17.67 3.63 -17.01
CA TYR A 547 16.25 3.97 -17.16
C TYR A 547 15.38 2.73 -17.35
N ILE A 548 15.81 1.78 -18.19
CA ILE A 548 15.06 0.53 -18.42
C ILE A 548 15.02 -0.33 -17.14
N PRO A 549 16.15 -0.62 -16.45
CA PRO A 549 16.13 -1.32 -15.16
C PRO A 549 15.20 -0.68 -14.11
N LEU A 550 15.18 0.66 -14.03
CA LEU A 550 14.29 1.39 -13.12
C LEU A 550 12.80 1.19 -13.49
N VAL A 551 12.46 1.28 -14.77
CA VAL A 551 11.09 1.03 -15.28
C VAL A 551 10.66 -0.42 -15.04
N GLU A 552 11.55 -1.38 -15.31
CA GLU A 552 11.36 -2.80 -15.00
C GLU A 552 11.23 -3.06 -13.49
N SER A 553 11.70 -2.12 -12.66
CA SER A 553 11.55 -2.13 -11.20
C SER A 553 10.41 -1.24 -10.68
N SER A 554 9.44 -0.88 -11.55
CA SER A 554 8.21 -0.15 -11.20
C SER A 554 8.37 1.36 -10.95
N PHE A 555 9.48 1.98 -11.34
CA PHE A 555 9.65 3.43 -11.27
C PHE A 555 9.05 4.14 -12.49
N ASP A 556 8.23 5.14 -12.26
CA ASP A 556 7.99 6.19 -13.25
C ASP A 556 9.24 7.09 -13.34
N LEU A 557 9.48 7.67 -14.51
CA LEU A 557 10.68 8.46 -14.78
C LEU A 557 10.33 9.95 -14.91
N ILE A 558 11.16 10.81 -14.31
CA ILE A 558 11.19 12.24 -14.58
C ILE A 558 12.63 12.65 -14.84
N SER A 559 12.87 13.56 -15.78
CA SER A 559 14.24 13.98 -16.07
C SER A 559 14.34 15.44 -16.50
N SER A 560 15.40 16.11 -16.01
CA SER A 560 15.95 17.31 -16.64
C SER A 560 17.18 16.99 -17.51
N ASN A 561 17.60 15.72 -17.54
CA ASN A 561 18.65 15.21 -18.41
C ASN A 561 18.09 14.98 -19.82
N LYS A 562 18.68 15.68 -20.79
CA LYS A 562 18.26 15.64 -22.20
C LYS A 562 18.68 14.35 -22.91
N VAL A 563 19.69 13.66 -22.39
CA VAL A 563 20.39 12.61 -23.12
C VAL A 563 19.46 11.48 -23.57
N ALA A 564 18.56 10.99 -22.72
CA ALA A 564 17.67 9.88 -23.04
C ALA A 564 16.80 10.14 -24.29
N ASN A 565 16.40 11.40 -24.50
CA ASN A 565 15.61 11.82 -25.65
C ASN A 565 16.47 12.35 -26.82
N THR A 566 17.80 12.18 -26.77
CA THR A 566 18.72 12.55 -27.87
C THR A 566 19.68 11.43 -28.27
N LEU A 567 19.71 10.29 -27.56
CA LEU A 567 20.36 9.05 -28.01
C LEU A 567 19.67 8.49 -29.26
N THR A 568 20.19 7.46 -29.90
CA THR A 568 19.63 6.89 -31.14
C THR A 568 18.12 6.65 -31.08
N TYR A 569 17.45 6.75 -32.24
CA TYR A 569 16.01 6.47 -32.32
C TYR A 569 15.66 5.05 -31.86
N GLY A 570 16.59 4.10 -32.02
CA GLY A 570 16.49 2.74 -31.47
C GLY A 570 16.31 2.72 -29.95
N PHE A 571 17.18 3.41 -29.20
CA PHE A 571 17.06 3.52 -27.74
C PHE A 571 15.77 4.24 -27.33
N TYR A 572 15.40 5.31 -28.05
CA TYR A 572 14.15 6.02 -27.80
C TYR A 572 12.93 5.08 -27.86
N LYS A 573 12.84 4.25 -28.90
CA LYS A 573 11.76 3.25 -29.05
C LYS A 573 11.82 2.16 -27.99
N GLU A 574 13.01 1.67 -27.67
CA GLU A 574 13.20 0.66 -26.64
C GLU A 574 12.69 1.15 -25.28
N LEU A 575 13.05 2.37 -24.88
CA LEU A 575 12.58 2.98 -23.64
C LEU A 575 11.05 3.16 -23.64
N ARG A 576 10.44 3.64 -24.74
CA ARG A 576 8.97 3.78 -24.84
C ARG A 576 8.25 2.45 -24.76
N LYS A 577 8.81 1.39 -25.37
CA LYS A 577 8.31 0.03 -25.27
C LYS A 577 8.36 -0.48 -23.83
N ALA A 578 9.51 -0.34 -23.16
CA ALA A 578 9.66 -0.74 -21.76
C ALA A 578 8.67 0.00 -20.85
N LEU A 579 8.46 1.31 -21.05
CA LEU A 579 7.47 2.09 -20.32
C LEU A 579 6.04 1.53 -20.52
N ALA A 580 5.66 1.22 -21.76
CA ALA A 580 4.33 0.68 -22.08
C ALA A 580 4.10 -0.72 -21.48
N GLU A 581 5.06 -1.63 -21.64
CA GLU A 581 4.99 -3.01 -21.10
C GLU A 581 4.88 -3.02 -19.57
N ASN A 582 5.47 -2.02 -18.92
CA ASN A 582 5.48 -1.90 -17.46
C ASN A 582 4.43 -0.92 -16.90
N GLN A 583 3.60 -0.33 -17.75
CA GLN A 583 2.60 0.69 -17.40
C GLN A 583 3.19 1.88 -16.62
N LYS A 584 4.33 2.37 -17.09
CA LYS A 584 5.07 3.50 -16.52
C LYS A 584 5.10 4.69 -17.46
N ASN A 585 5.37 5.85 -16.90
CA ASN A 585 5.43 7.11 -17.62
C ASN A 585 6.84 7.69 -17.56
N TYR A 586 7.18 8.50 -18.57
CA TYR A 586 8.37 9.32 -18.58
C TYR A 586 8.00 10.76 -18.91
N LEU A 587 8.22 11.67 -17.94
CA LEU A 587 8.01 13.11 -18.11
C LEU A 587 9.35 13.86 -18.11
N TYR A 588 9.43 14.92 -18.90
CA TYR A 588 10.68 15.64 -19.15
C TYR A 588 10.40 17.02 -19.74
N GLU A 589 9.37 17.70 -19.22
CA GLU A 589 8.94 19.02 -19.72
C GLU A 589 10.11 20.01 -19.77
N THR A 590 11.02 19.86 -18.82
CA THR A 590 12.15 20.77 -18.61
C THR A 590 13.28 20.63 -19.61
N ASN A 591 13.28 19.56 -20.43
CA ASN A 591 14.35 19.30 -21.38
C ASN A 591 14.45 20.34 -22.50
N VAL A 592 13.35 21.04 -22.81
CA VAL A 592 13.32 22.06 -23.87
C VAL A 592 12.99 23.45 -23.32
N GLY A 593 11.81 23.61 -22.72
CA GLY A 593 11.28 24.91 -22.31
C GLY A 593 11.62 25.32 -20.87
N ALA A 594 12.58 24.66 -20.21
CA ALA A 594 12.93 24.81 -18.79
C ALA A 594 11.78 24.51 -17.81
N GLY A 595 10.74 25.34 -17.77
CA GLY A 595 9.50 25.09 -17.02
C GLY A 595 8.23 25.47 -17.78
N LEU A 596 8.37 25.88 -19.04
CA LEU A 596 7.25 26.21 -19.92
C LEU A 596 6.57 24.92 -20.43
N PRO A 597 5.23 24.89 -20.58
CA PRO A 597 4.47 23.71 -20.98
C PRO A 597 4.54 23.50 -22.50
N LEU A 598 5.74 23.24 -23.03
CA LEU A 598 5.99 23.08 -24.46
C LEU A 598 5.77 21.64 -24.94
N ILE A 599 6.38 20.66 -24.27
CA ILE A 599 6.33 19.24 -24.64
C ILE A 599 4.89 18.73 -24.55
N ASP A 600 4.20 19.00 -23.45
CA ASP A 600 2.80 18.58 -23.29
C ASP A 600 1.87 19.23 -24.31
N THR A 601 2.11 20.50 -24.67
CA THR A 601 1.32 21.18 -25.70
C THR A 601 1.51 20.53 -27.06
N ILE A 602 2.76 20.22 -27.44
CA ILE A 602 3.06 19.56 -28.71
C ILE A 602 2.47 18.15 -28.75
N LYS A 603 2.65 17.36 -27.69
CA LYS A 603 2.05 16.03 -27.56
C LYS A 603 0.54 16.07 -27.71
N LEU A 604 -0.12 17.02 -27.03
CA LEU A 604 -1.58 17.12 -27.05
C LEU A 604 -2.09 17.44 -28.46
N LEU A 605 -1.45 18.39 -29.15
CA LEU A 605 -1.79 18.74 -30.53
C LEU A 605 -1.62 17.53 -31.46
N HIS A 606 -0.46 16.87 -31.41
CA HIS A 606 -0.17 15.67 -32.21
C HIS A 606 -1.18 14.54 -31.95
N LEU A 607 -1.42 14.20 -30.68
CA LEU A 607 -2.37 13.15 -30.29
C LEU A 607 -3.84 13.49 -30.64
N SER A 608 -4.18 14.77 -30.74
CA SER A 608 -5.52 15.21 -31.18
C SER A 608 -5.72 15.11 -32.70
N GLY A 609 -4.68 14.73 -33.45
CA GLY A 609 -4.70 14.68 -34.91
C GLY A 609 -4.47 16.04 -35.57
N GLU A 610 -4.05 17.05 -34.82
CA GLU A 610 -3.67 18.35 -35.40
C GLU A 610 -2.33 18.21 -36.14
N ASN A 611 -2.30 18.70 -37.37
CA ASN A 611 -1.11 18.66 -38.20
C ASN A 611 -0.21 19.85 -37.87
N ILE A 612 0.83 19.63 -37.07
CA ILE A 612 1.86 20.64 -36.81
C ILE A 612 2.71 20.79 -38.06
N THR A 613 2.74 21.99 -38.64
CA THR A 613 3.45 22.25 -39.91
C THR A 613 4.84 22.84 -39.68
N LYS A 614 5.04 23.53 -38.55
CA LYS A 614 6.30 24.16 -38.21
C LYS A 614 6.37 24.50 -36.73
N ILE A 615 7.53 24.27 -36.11
CA ILE A 615 7.87 24.77 -34.78
C ILE A 615 9.11 25.64 -34.91
N LYS A 616 9.04 26.87 -34.40
CA LYS A 616 10.12 27.85 -34.52
C LYS A 616 10.34 28.56 -33.20
N GLY A 617 11.58 28.80 -32.80
CA GLY A 617 11.80 29.49 -31.52
C GLY A 617 13.24 29.80 -31.17
N VAL A 618 13.41 30.51 -30.05
CA VAL A 618 14.70 30.76 -29.39
C VAL A 618 14.81 29.83 -28.19
N PHE A 619 15.73 28.86 -28.30
CA PHE A 619 15.86 27.75 -27.38
C PHE A 619 16.97 27.93 -26.33
N SER A 620 17.87 28.90 -26.51
CA SER A 620 19.02 29.15 -25.62
C SER A 620 18.93 30.53 -24.99
N GLY A 621 18.95 30.59 -23.65
CA GLY A 621 18.98 31.85 -22.91
C GLY A 621 20.26 32.64 -23.16
N THR A 622 21.40 31.96 -23.26
CA THR A 622 22.71 32.55 -23.58
C THR A 622 22.69 33.22 -24.96
N LEU A 623 22.27 32.49 -25.99
CA LEU A 623 22.23 33.01 -27.36
C LEU A 623 21.13 34.08 -27.53
N SER A 624 20.02 33.95 -26.79
CA SER A 624 19.00 35.00 -26.70
C SER A 624 19.61 36.29 -26.15
N TYR A 625 20.32 36.23 -25.01
CA TYR A 625 20.99 37.39 -24.42
C TYR A 625 21.98 38.03 -25.39
N LEU A 626 22.87 37.23 -26.00
CA LEU A 626 23.90 37.73 -26.91
C LEU A 626 23.30 38.49 -28.09
N PHE A 627 22.35 37.90 -28.82
CA PHE A 627 21.80 38.52 -30.02
C PHE A 627 20.74 39.59 -29.73
N ASN A 628 20.07 39.56 -28.58
CA ASN A 628 19.24 40.67 -28.12
C ASN A 628 20.09 41.92 -27.87
N ASN A 629 21.23 41.77 -27.17
CA ASN A 629 22.15 42.88 -26.90
C ASN A 629 22.90 43.30 -28.17
N PHE A 630 23.39 42.37 -28.98
CA PHE A 630 24.11 42.70 -30.21
C PHE A 630 23.25 43.39 -31.25
N SER A 631 21.95 43.09 -31.29
CA SER A 631 21.01 43.80 -32.15
C SER A 631 20.64 45.20 -31.64
N ALA A 632 20.68 45.41 -30.31
CA ALA A 632 20.23 46.67 -29.70
C ALA A 632 21.36 47.68 -29.43
N LYS A 633 22.56 47.21 -29.06
CA LYS A 633 23.72 48.05 -28.73
C LYS A 633 24.58 48.30 -29.97
N ASP A 634 25.15 49.49 -30.08
CA ASP A 634 26.22 49.77 -31.04
C ASP A 634 27.57 49.42 -30.40
N ALA A 635 27.88 48.12 -30.34
CA ALA A 635 29.10 47.58 -29.75
C ALA A 635 29.60 46.36 -30.54
N PRO A 636 30.93 46.07 -30.55
CA PRO A 636 31.49 44.87 -31.13
C PRO A 636 30.92 43.59 -30.50
N PHE A 637 30.85 42.49 -31.27
CA PHE A 637 30.31 41.22 -30.77
C PHE A 637 31.17 40.65 -29.64
N SER A 638 32.49 40.82 -29.73
CA SER A 638 33.46 40.37 -28.74
C SER A 638 33.26 41.01 -27.36
N GLU A 639 32.83 42.28 -27.31
CA GLU A 639 32.52 42.98 -26.05
C GLU A 639 31.27 42.42 -25.39
N ILE A 640 30.23 42.14 -26.19
CA ILE A 640 28.96 41.58 -25.69
C ILE A 640 29.15 40.12 -25.25
N LEU A 641 29.93 39.34 -25.99
CA LEU A 641 30.29 37.98 -25.61
C LEU A 641 31.09 37.99 -24.31
N LYS A 642 32.06 38.90 -24.17
CA LYS A 642 32.80 39.05 -22.92
C LYS A 642 31.92 39.48 -21.76
N GLU A 643 30.99 40.42 -21.96
CA GLU A 643 29.99 40.82 -20.97
C GLU A 643 29.12 39.62 -20.53
N ALA A 644 28.74 38.74 -21.46
CA ALA A 644 27.97 37.54 -21.14
C ALA A 644 28.80 36.54 -20.30
N ILE A 645 30.09 36.37 -20.62
CA ILE A 645 31.02 35.51 -19.86
C ILE A 645 31.23 36.06 -18.45
N ASP A 646 31.55 37.36 -18.33
CA ASP A 646 31.86 38.02 -17.06
C ASP A 646 30.64 38.03 -16.11
N ASN A 647 29.42 38.09 -16.66
CA ASN A 647 28.17 38.00 -15.90
C ASN A 647 27.69 36.55 -15.66
N GLY A 648 28.43 35.54 -16.13
CA GLY A 648 28.10 34.13 -15.94
C GLY A 648 26.86 33.64 -16.71
N TYR A 649 26.55 34.27 -17.85
CA TYR A 649 25.48 33.81 -18.74
C TYR A 649 25.90 32.63 -19.63
N THR A 650 27.20 32.42 -19.85
CA THR A 650 27.74 31.29 -20.62
C THR A 650 28.18 30.16 -19.71
N GLU A 651 28.34 28.96 -20.27
CA GLU A 651 29.12 27.89 -19.64
C GLU A 651 30.60 28.32 -19.46
N PRO A 652 31.38 27.63 -18.59
CA PRO A 652 32.81 27.92 -18.39
C PRO A 652 33.63 27.89 -19.69
N ASP A 653 33.21 27.05 -20.64
CA ASP A 653 33.66 27.11 -22.04
C ASP A 653 32.52 27.67 -22.92
N PRO A 654 32.59 28.95 -23.36
CA PRO A 654 31.52 29.57 -24.15
C PRO A 654 31.28 28.89 -25.50
N ARG A 655 32.21 28.05 -25.96
CA ARG A 655 32.04 27.29 -27.21
C ARG A 655 30.89 26.28 -27.11
N GLU A 656 30.58 25.80 -25.91
CA GLU A 656 29.47 24.87 -25.68
C GLU A 656 28.12 25.52 -26.01
N ASP A 657 27.95 26.81 -25.70
CA ASP A 657 26.77 27.59 -26.08
C ASP A 657 26.77 27.97 -27.57
N LEU A 658 27.90 28.49 -28.07
CA LEU A 658 28.02 29.07 -29.41
C LEU A 658 27.96 28.02 -30.54
N CYS A 659 28.27 26.75 -30.26
CA CYS A 659 28.24 25.71 -31.29
C CYS A 659 26.82 25.37 -31.77
N GLY A 660 25.77 25.72 -31.02
CA GLY A 660 24.37 25.47 -31.38
C GLY A 660 23.86 24.05 -31.06
N ASN A 661 24.73 23.14 -30.58
CA ASN A 661 24.37 21.75 -30.34
C ASN A 661 23.25 21.57 -29.30
N ASP A 662 23.19 22.41 -28.27
CA ASP A 662 22.09 22.36 -27.28
C ASP A 662 20.72 22.69 -27.91
N VAL A 663 20.69 23.67 -28.82
CA VAL A 663 19.47 24.01 -29.59
C VAL A 663 19.09 22.86 -30.52
N GLY A 664 20.07 22.24 -31.19
CA GLY A 664 19.84 21.05 -32.01
C GLY A 664 19.25 19.89 -31.20
N ARG A 665 19.79 19.60 -30.02
CA ARG A 665 19.27 18.56 -29.11
C ARG A 665 17.82 18.83 -28.72
N LYS A 666 17.49 20.09 -28.42
CA LYS A 666 16.13 20.51 -28.10
C LYS A 666 15.16 20.33 -29.27
N LEU A 667 15.57 20.67 -30.50
CA LEU A 667 14.78 20.40 -31.71
C LEU A 667 14.57 18.90 -31.93
N LEU A 668 15.60 18.08 -31.72
CA LEU A 668 15.51 16.63 -31.85
C LEU A 668 14.49 16.04 -30.86
N ILE A 669 14.46 16.54 -29.64
CA ILE A 669 13.45 16.15 -28.65
C ILE A 669 12.05 16.49 -29.16
N LEU A 670 11.83 17.70 -29.69
CA LEU A 670 10.53 18.08 -30.25
C LEU A 670 10.12 17.23 -31.45
N ALA A 671 11.07 16.93 -32.34
CA ALA A 671 10.82 16.06 -33.48
C ALA A 671 10.36 14.67 -33.05
N ARG A 672 10.94 14.12 -31.98
CA ARG A 672 10.52 12.83 -31.41
C ARG A 672 9.13 12.84 -30.80
N GLU A 673 8.65 13.98 -30.30
CA GLU A 673 7.28 14.10 -29.81
C GLU A 673 6.22 14.10 -30.93
N LEU A 674 6.67 14.30 -32.17
CA LEU A 674 5.86 14.17 -33.39
C LEU A 674 6.10 12.82 -34.08
N ASP A 675 6.66 11.84 -33.37
CA ASP A 675 7.03 10.51 -33.87
C ASP A 675 8.06 10.49 -35.02
N LEU A 676 8.79 11.60 -35.24
CA LEU A 676 9.82 11.68 -36.28
C LEU A 676 11.08 10.90 -35.90
N GLN A 677 11.68 10.26 -36.89
CA GLN A 677 12.85 9.36 -36.80
C GLN A 677 14.17 10.07 -37.16
N ASN A 678 14.22 11.40 -36.99
CA ASN A 678 15.44 12.17 -37.22
C ASN A 678 16.55 11.73 -36.27
N GLU A 679 17.79 11.72 -36.77
CA GLU A 679 19.00 11.55 -35.95
C GLU A 679 19.75 12.88 -35.79
N PHE A 680 20.61 12.96 -34.76
CA PHE A 680 21.28 14.23 -34.41
C PHE A 680 22.19 14.74 -35.53
N GLU A 681 22.83 13.84 -36.28
CA GLU A 681 23.71 14.14 -37.41
C GLU A 681 22.95 14.75 -38.61
N GLU A 682 21.64 14.61 -38.65
CA GLU A 682 20.78 15.11 -39.73
C GLU A 682 20.34 16.55 -39.51
N ILE A 683 20.67 17.13 -38.35
CA ILE A 683 20.31 18.50 -37.99
C ILE A 683 21.30 19.47 -38.64
N SER A 684 20.78 20.43 -39.40
CA SER A 684 21.61 21.48 -39.99
C SER A 684 21.89 22.56 -38.95
N ILE A 685 23.04 22.49 -38.27
CA ILE A 685 23.43 23.41 -37.21
C ILE A 685 24.48 24.41 -37.71
N GLN A 686 24.11 25.68 -37.78
CA GLN A 686 25.05 26.78 -38.03
C GLN A 686 25.88 27.03 -36.77
N ASN A 687 27.11 26.50 -36.76
CA ASN A 687 28.07 26.79 -35.70
C ASN A 687 28.51 28.27 -35.77
N LEU A 688 28.32 29.02 -34.68
CA LEU A 688 28.63 30.45 -34.59
C LEU A 688 30.14 30.72 -34.41
N ILE A 689 30.94 29.68 -34.18
CA ILE A 689 32.37 29.76 -33.95
C ILE A 689 33.10 29.64 -35.30
N PRO A 690 33.99 30.59 -35.65
CA PRO A 690 34.88 30.48 -36.81
C PRO A 690 35.66 29.17 -36.78
N GLU A 691 35.84 28.52 -37.93
CA GLU A 691 36.42 27.16 -38.00
C GLU A 691 37.75 27.02 -37.27
N HIS A 692 38.63 28.02 -37.39
CA HIS A 692 39.95 28.03 -36.77
C HIS A 692 39.93 28.29 -35.25
N LEU A 693 38.78 28.59 -34.66
CA LEU A 693 38.59 28.82 -33.21
C LEU A 693 37.80 27.69 -32.51
N ARG A 694 37.37 26.66 -33.25
CA ARG A 694 36.58 25.56 -32.70
C ARG A 694 37.39 24.61 -31.82
N GLU A 695 38.67 24.45 -32.12
CA GLU A 695 39.59 23.54 -31.41
C GLU A 695 40.55 24.31 -30.48
N GLY A 696 41.24 23.59 -29.60
CA GLY A 696 42.22 24.15 -28.65
C GLY A 696 41.67 24.37 -27.24
N ASN A 697 42.48 24.99 -26.37
CA ASN A 697 42.10 25.24 -24.98
C ASN A 697 41.25 26.51 -24.82
N VAL A 698 40.48 26.58 -23.72
CA VAL A 698 39.55 27.69 -23.44
C VAL A 698 40.29 29.02 -23.27
N SER A 699 41.46 29.01 -22.64
CA SER A 699 42.24 30.23 -22.38
C SER A 699 42.64 30.93 -23.68
N ASP A 700 43.12 30.16 -24.67
CA ASP A 700 43.51 30.68 -25.97
C ASP A 700 42.29 31.21 -26.73
N PHE A 701 41.16 30.52 -26.66
CA PHE A 701 39.88 30.98 -27.22
C PHE A 701 39.47 32.35 -26.66
N LEU A 702 39.55 32.53 -25.34
CA LEU A 702 39.20 33.79 -24.66
C LEU A 702 40.11 34.96 -25.05
N THR A 703 41.35 34.71 -25.46
CA THR A 703 42.24 35.78 -25.95
C THR A 703 41.91 36.24 -27.39
N LYS A 704 41.18 35.41 -28.15
CA LYS A 704 40.90 35.60 -29.59
C LYS A 704 39.48 36.07 -29.88
N LEU A 705 38.72 36.50 -28.87
CA LEU A 705 37.31 36.91 -29.04
C LEU A 705 37.13 38.03 -30.09
N LYS A 706 38.12 38.90 -30.29
CA LYS A 706 38.06 39.97 -31.30
C LYS A 706 38.02 39.47 -32.74
N GLU A 707 38.42 38.22 -32.99
CA GLU A 707 38.36 37.62 -34.32
C GLU A 707 36.92 37.35 -34.78
N PHE A 708 35.94 37.41 -33.88
CA PHE A 708 34.52 37.35 -34.20
C PHE A 708 33.95 38.66 -34.77
N ASP A 709 34.57 39.80 -34.46
CA ASP A 709 34.01 41.12 -34.79
C ASP A 709 33.83 41.34 -36.30
N PRO A 710 34.84 41.10 -37.17
CA PRO A 710 34.68 41.32 -38.61
C PRO A 710 33.56 40.48 -39.24
N ILE A 711 33.29 39.30 -38.69
CA ILE A 711 32.27 38.38 -39.18
C ILE A 711 30.89 38.91 -38.79
N TYR A 712 30.69 39.22 -37.51
CA TYR A 712 29.39 39.63 -37.01
C TYR A 712 29.03 41.09 -37.33
N GLU A 713 30.01 41.98 -37.47
CA GLU A 713 29.80 43.34 -37.99
C GLU A 713 29.28 43.29 -39.42
N LYS A 714 29.84 42.42 -40.27
CA LYS A 714 29.33 42.21 -41.62
C LYS A 714 27.89 41.67 -41.59
N ILE A 715 27.63 40.64 -40.79
CA ILE A 715 26.27 40.10 -40.61
C ILE A 715 25.29 41.18 -40.10
N LYS A 716 25.76 42.09 -39.25
CA LYS A 716 24.96 43.20 -38.72
C LYS A 716 24.69 44.28 -39.77
N ALA A 717 25.68 44.63 -40.57
CA ALA A 717 25.57 45.60 -41.65
C ALA A 717 24.69 45.12 -42.81
N ASP A 718 24.69 43.81 -43.10
CA ASP A 718 23.91 43.20 -44.18
C ASP A 718 22.40 43.09 -43.87
N GLN A 719 21.95 43.56 -42.69
CA GLN A 719 20.53 43.53 -42.30
C GLN A 719 19.68 44.56 -43.04
N LYS A 720 18.40 44.23 -43.22
CA LYS A 720 17.40 45.21 -43.68
C LYS A 720 17.11 46.23 -42.56
N PRO A 721 16.65 47.45 -42.90
CA PRO A 721 16.18 48.40 -41.89
C PRO A 721 15.11 47.80 -40.97
N ASN A 722 15.15 48.13 -39.68
CA ASN A 722 14.24 47.63 -38.64
C ASN A 722 14.24 46.10 -38.45
N HIS A 723 15.35 45.43 -38.73
CA HIS A 723 15.55 44.03 -38.39
C HIS A 723 16.48 43.84 -37.18
N VAL A 724 16.38 42.66 -36.57
CA VAL A 724 17.23 42.21 -35.47
C VAL A 724 17.68 40.77 -35.72
N LEU A 725 18.80 40.36 -35.11
CA LEU A 725 19.31 39.00 -35.21
C LEU A 725 18.74 38.12 -34.13
N ARG A 726 18.32 36.91 -34.50
CA ARG A 726 17.88 35.89 -33.56
C ARG A 726 18.50 34.56 -33.96
N TYR A 727 19.09 33.88 -32.99
CA TYR A 727 19.54 32.50 -33.20
C TYR A 727 18.39 31.56 -32.87
N ILE A 728 17.85 30.93 -33.89
CA ILE A 728 16.62 30.14 -33.79
C ILE A 728 16.87 28.67 -34.07
N GLY A 729 16.01 27.84 -33.50
CA GLY A 729 15.74 26.50 -34.01
C GLY A 729 14.43 26.50 -34.79
N GLU A 730 14.40 25.77 -35.90
CA GLU A 730 13.22 25.57 -36.73
C GLU A 730 13.08 24.08 -37.08
N LEU A 731 11.94 23.50 -36.71
CA LEU A 731 11.45 22.20 -37.20
C LEU A 731 10.36 22.48 -38.22
N SER A 732 10.54 22.04 -39.46
CA SER A 732 9.62 22.30 -40.57
C SER A 732 9.56 21.13 -41.56
N GLY A 733 8.67 21.22 -42.54
CA GLY A 733 8.49 20.21 -43.58
C GLY A 733 7.14 19.50 -43.44
N ASP A 734 6.98 18.39 -44.15
CA ASP A 734 5.82 17.53 -43.98
C ASP A 734 6.06 16.62 -42.77
N LEU A 735 5.65 17.10 -41.60
CA LEU A 735 5.84 16.42 -40.32
C LEU A 735 4.92 15.18 -40.15
N GLN A 736 4.20 14.77 -41.19
CA GLN A 736 3.51 13.48 -41.25
C GLN A 736 4.41 12.35 -41.79
N ASN A 737 5.54 12.69 -42.40
CA ASN A 737 6.53 11.70 -42.85
C ASN A 737 7.43 11.25 -41.70
N ASP A 738 8.25 10.22 -41.95
CA ASP A 738 9.21 9.71 -40.96
C ASP A 738 10.27 10.74 -40.53
N LYS A 739 10.51 11.81 -41.29
CA LYS A 739 11.55 12.82 -40.99
C LYS A 739 11.08 14.23 -41.31
N GLY A 740 11.44 15.16 -40.43
CA GLY A 740 11.31 16.61 -40.66
C GLY A 740 12.64 17.26 -41.04
N ASN A 741 12.57 18.52 -41.46
CA ASN A 741 13.74 19.39 -41.62
C ASN A 741 14.03 20.11 -40.30
N LEU A 742 15.20 19.87 -39.71
CA LEU A 742 15.65 20.50 -38.47
C LEU A 742 16.82 21.45 -38.78
N GLU A 743 16.60 22.74 -38.58
CA GLU A 743 17.60 23.78 -38.83
C GLU A 743 17.84 24.63 -37.59
N VAL A 744 19.11 24.89 -37.28
CA VAL A 744 19.54 25.80 -36.23
C VAL A 744 20.41 26.87 -36.85
N LYS A 745 19.96 28.12 -36.86
CA LYS A 745 20.65 29.19 -37.58
C LYS A 745 20.39 30.59 -37.03
N LEU A 746 21.32 31.49 -37.32
CA LEU A 746 21.18 32.92 -37.10
C LEU A 746 20.35 33.53 -38.23
N VAL A 747 19.23 34.15 -37.88
CA VAL A 747 18.32 34.78 -38.83
C VAL A 747 18.15 36.27 -38.55
N SER A 748 17.90 37.04 -39.61
CA SER A 748 17.46 38.43 -39.53
C SER A 748 15.93 38.48 -39.57
N VAL A 749 15.30 39.00 -38.52
CA VAL A 749 13.84 39.07 -38.38
C VAL A 749 13.36 40.51 -38.16
N PRO A 750 12.15 40.89 -38.61
CA PRO A 750 11.60 42.23 -38.36
C PRO A 750 11.41 42.47 -36.86
N SER A 751 11.79 43.66 -36.37
CA SER A 751 11.77 44.02 -34.95
C SER A 751 10.36 44.16 -34.37
N ASP A 752 9.35 44.31 -35.21
CA ASP A 752 7.92 44.43 -34.86
C ASP A 752 7.20 43.07 -34.73
N THR A 753 7.87 41.97 -35.05
CA THR A 753 7.34 40.61 -34.83
C THR A 753 7.49 40.17 -33.37
N ALA A 754 6.72 39.16 -32.95
CA ALA A 754 6.83 38.59 -31.60
C ALA A 754 8.26 38.09 -31.30
N LEU A 755 8.87 37.39 -32.26
CA LEU A 755 10.28 36.95 -32.21
C LEU A 755 11.28 38.13 -32.22
N GLY A 756 10.99 39.20 -32.95
CA GLY A 756 11.80 40.42 -32.98
C GLY A 756 11.73 41.23 -31.69
N GLY A 757 10.59 41.23 -31.00
CA GLY A 757 10.35 41.96 -29.76
C GLY A 757 10.98 41.35 -28.49
N LEU A 758 11.65 40.20 -28.60
CA LEU A 758 12.28 39.51 -27.46
C LEU A 758 13.32 40.38 -26.75
N LYS A 759 13.36 40.25 -25.42
CA LYS A 759 14.28 40.97 -24.53
C LYS A 759 14.93 40.00 -23.56
N GLY A 760 16.11 40.39 -23.04
CA GLY A 760 16.81 39.62 -22.01
C GLY A 760 17.20 38.22 -22.48
N SER A 761 16.94 37.22 -21.64
CA SER A 761 17.24 35.80 -21.85
C SER A 761 15.97 34.93 -21.97
N ASP A 762 14.87 35.54 -22.43
CA ASP A 762 13.59 34.84 -22.61
C ASP A 762 13.72 33.67 -23.60
N SER A 763 12.99 32.59 -23.30
CA SER A 763 12.66 31.54 -24.24
C SER A 763 11.34 31.84 -24.94
N PHE A 764 11.26 31.50 -26.22
CA PHE A 764 10.13 31.84 -27.07
C PHE A 764 9.92 30.76 -28.12
N PHE A 765 8.68 30.28 -28.25
CA PHE A 765 8.30 29.22 -29.17
C PHE A 765 7.02 29.59 -29.91
N GLU A 766 7.02 29.39 -31.22
CA GLU A 766 5.88 29.49 -32.12
C GLU A 766 5.57 28.08 -32.66
N ILE A 767 4.35 27.64 -32.48
CA ILE A 767 3.85 26.36 -33.01
C ILE A 767 2.80 26.70 -34.08
N TYR A 768 3.11 26.35 -35.32
CA TYR A 768 2.24 26.51 -36.47
C TYR A 768 1.57 25.17 -36.78
N THR A 769 0.29 25.24 -37.10
CA THR A 769 -0.56 24.08 -37.36
C THR A 769 -1.42 24.35 -38.59
N GLU A 770 -1.94 23.30 -39.20
CA GLU A 770 -2.83 23.41 -40.37
C GLU A 770 -4.09 24.22 -40.04
N SER A 771 -4.72 23.96 -38.89
CA SER A 771 -5.96 24.65 -38.49
C SER A 771 -5.77 26.15 -38.21
N TYR A 772 -4.60 26.57 -37.71
CA TYR A 772 -4.33 27.96 -37.35
C TYR A 772 -3.59 28.73 -38.45
N GLY A 773 -3.06 28.04 -39.46
CA GLY A 773 -2.35 28.63 -40.60
C GLY A 773 -1.18 29.51 -40.16
N ASP A 774 -1.18 30.77 -40.60
CA ASP A 774 -0.11 31.74 -40.30
C ASP A 774 -0.17 32.35 -38.89
N ARG A 775 -1.12 31.94 -38.04
CA ARG A 775 -1.26 32.44 -36.67
C ARG A 775 -0.76 31.39 -35.66
N PRO A 776 0.51 31.43 -35.25
CA PRO A 776 1.05 30.40 -34.38
C PRO A 776 0.51 30.50 -32.96
N ILE A 777 0.53 29.38 -32.24
CA ILE A 777 0.46 29.35 -30.79
C ILE A 777 1.81 29.81 -30.25
N VAL A 778 1.80 30.82 -29.38
CA VAL A 778 3.02 31.43 -28.83
C VAL A 778 3.18 31.08 -27.37
N ILE A 779 4.34 30.52 -27.00
CA ILE A 779 4.73 30.23 -25.62
C ILE A 779 6.00 31.04 -25.31
N GLN A 780 5.93 31.93 -24.32
CA GLN A 780 7.03 32.79 -23.90
C GLN A 780 7.18 32.80 -22.38
N GLY A 781 8.43 32.82 -21.91
CA GLY A 781 8.75 33.11 -20.52
C GLY A 781 10.25 33.08 -20.25
N ALA A 782 10.64 33.24 -18.98
CA ALA A 782 12.05 33.20 -18.60
C ALA A 782 12.67 31.84 -18.94
N GLY A 783 13.71 31.86 -19.79
CA GLY A 783 14.31 30.65 -20.38
C GLY A 783 15.40 29.98 -19.55
N ALA A 784 15.81 30.57 -18.43
CA ALA A 784 16.96 30.13 -17.65
C ALA A 784 16.76 30.29 -16.14
N GLY A 785 17.35 29.37 -15.36
CA GLY A 785 17.41 29.44 -13.90
C GLY A 785 17.07 28.11 -13.23
N SER A 786 17.94 27.67 -12.32
CA SER A 786 17.79 26.39 -11.60
C SER A 786 16.47 26.27 -10.85
N ALA A 787 15.93 27.38 -10.32
CA ALA A 787 14.66 27.41 -9.62
C ALA A 787 13.45 27.16 -10.54
N VAL A 788 13.49 27.65 -11.78
CA VAL A 788 12.42 27.47 -12.78
C VAL A 788 12.44 26.05 -13.31
N THR A 789 13.62 25.51 -13.65
CA THR A 789 13.79 24.11 -14.05
C THR A 789 13.36 23.15 -12.93
N ALA A 790 13.81 23.37 -11.69
CA ALA A 790 13.40 22.55 -10.55
C ALA A 790 11.88 22.59 -10.35
N ARG A 791 11.24 23.75 -10.59
CA ARG A 791 9.78 23.88 -10.52
C ARG A 791 9.06 23.14 -11.65
N GLY A 792 9.64 23.10 -12.85
CA GLY A 792 9.14 22.29 -13.96
C GLY A 792 9.18 20.80 -13.63
N VAL A 793 10.32 20.31 -13.10
CA VAL A 793 10.46 18.93 -12.63
C VAL A 793 9.46 18.63 -11.51
N PHE A 794 9.25 19.58 -10.59
CA PHE A 794 8.25 19.43 -9.55
C PHE A 794 6.82 19.36 -10.12
N GLY A 795 6.54 20.15 -11.17
CA GLY A 795 5.30 20.06 -11.93
C GLY A 795 5.07 18.67 -12.52
N ASP A 796 6.12 18.02 -13.05
CA ASP A 796 6.06 16.64 -13.54
C ASP A 796 5.71 15.64 -12.44
N ILE A 797 6.27 15.79 -11.23
CA ILE A 797 5.94 14.94 -10.07
C ILE A 797 4.44 15.01 -9.77
N LEU A 798 3.89 16.22 -9.76
CA LEU A 798 2.47 16.44 -9.48
C LEU A 798 1.55 16.03 -10.64
N ARG A 799 2.03 16.04 -11.89
CA ARG A 799 1.29 15.49 -13.04
C ARG A 799 1.18 13.97 -12.94
N LEU A 800 2.26 13.29 -12.54
CA LEU A 800 2.21 11.84 -12.30
C LEU A 800 1.33 11.47 -11.12
N SER A 801 1.28 12.30 -10.07
CA SER A 801 0.42 12.04 -8.91
C SER A 801 -1.07 11.99 -9.29
N ASP A 802 -1.49 12.85 -10.22
CA ASP A 802 -2.87 13.06 -10.62
C ASP A 802 -3.39 12.03 -11.63
N LYS A 803 -2.52 11.32 -12.36
CA LYS A 803 -2.90 10.23 -13.29
C LYS A 803 -3.33 8.93 -12.57
N GLY A 804 -3.93 9.05 -11.38
CA GLY A 804 -4.40 7.97 -10.52
C GLY A 804 -5.55 7.19 -11.13
#